data_AF-A0A2E2CSL4-F1
#
_entry.id   AF-A0A2E2CSL4-F1
#
_cell.length_a   1.000
_cell.length_b   1.000
_cell.length_c   1.000
_cell.angle_alpha   90.00
_cell.angle_beta   90.00
_cell.angle_gamma   90.00
#
_symmetry.space_group_name_H-M   'P 1'
#
loop_
_entity.id
_entity.type
_entity.pdbx_description
1 polymer ?
#
loop_
_entity_poly.entity_id
_entity_poly.type
_entity_poly.pdbx_seq_one_letter_code
_entity_poly.pdbx_strand_id
1 'polypeptide(L)'
;MRIRSLMLAALITLSSLSVVIANDTVTTQDVDLSGNHTMTGNYTVSHGTTLTIKPGTTIDMQDYWMKVEGTLIANNATIMSSIQTTGPGSHNAGVWDALTISPIGTATLDNVTISNAKSCIIVDGTLNAKSLTIEDCLIGIEVDGSAIIDDASISHVDHDGIRTTGNLDISMAIIDDVSGGIHSSGDLILSDATFSNAGVGIALTGGTADVEELEFTTGVGNALTISSGVTGDVEGMEGEATNAVVSVDSTGFAISNIDMSGERLVNSWSAGDLTISDSSFFADSPETPIDLRTSGTVTLSNITVTGQFSSGMNSYDAPWIGMALAGSGDYIVSSSHIQSTDSALKTSGTGTLSITDSLFESDRIGLSFSGISATTLDSVVVNISTGGEKGIDILQGAHTFSDLHINMPFNQFESGSIGMEAWWCNIDAEDISVSGFAHSMNVHESILESEDLTLVDSSQQGLYGSSSAIRVSDSLETRVSDNGIVMVSSNAVLRTLTSSFHEDAVMIDSDSEVTVWSWTSTSNLGFDSEGDGILNYGTSQTLSLNTTTNNRLWEMAITFEDLTGNPVDADWQVLGFSGTASSGSAVLPVSESGSHITATYAGVGALSSPTGVQGGSHTIQVPIMPQGDWNLGAGTVVVLGPTEDGSPHIAGGNITIPSNAQLILQHTSLQIPEFATLTVDSYGDFEGIGSQFHGDVISHSGLFSDSVNSNLSVMGDVLWTSCQSDL
;
A
#
# COMPACT_ATOMS: atom_id res chain seq x y z
N MET A 1 -21.46 -83.03 -19.42
CA MET A 1 -21.87 -81.99 -20.37
C MET A 1 -23.30 -81.49 -20.19
N ARG A 2 -24.30 -82.33 -19.87
CA ARG A 2 -25.71 -81.88 -19.72
C ARG A 2 -25.99 -80.90 -18.56
N ILE A 3 -25.24 -80.97 -17.46
CA ILE A 3 -25.39 -80.04 -16.31
C ILE A 3 -24.83 -78.64 -16.64
N ARG A 4 -23.80 -78.53 -17.48
CA ARG A 4 -23.25 -77.22 -17.90
C ARG A 4 -24.17 -76.50 -18.89
N SER A 5 -24.85 -77.21 -19.80
CA SER A 5 -25.86 -76.60 -20.69
C SER A 5 -27.13 -76.18 -19.96
N LEU A 6 -27.56 -76.90 -18.91
CA LEU A 6 -28.69 -76.50 -18.07
C LEU A 6 -28.35 -75.29 -17.19
N MET A 7 -27.12 -75.21 -16.67
CA MET A 7 -26.67 -74.05 -15.89
C MET A 7 -26.46 -72.81 -16.78
N LEU A 8 -25.99 -72.99 -18.02
CA LEU A 8 -25.86 -71.91 -19.01
C LEU A 8 -27.23 -71.45 -19.55
N ALA A 9 -28.17 -72.37 -19.80
CA ALA A 9 -29.53 -72.02 -20.18
C ALA A 9 -30.28 -71.34 -19.03
N ALA A 10 -30.08 -71.78 -17.78
CA ALA A 10 -30.60 -71.09 -16.60
C ALA A 10 -30.00 -69.68 -16.47
N LEU A 11 -28.68 -69.50 -16.66
CA LEU A 11 -28.02 -68.20 -16.66
C LEU A 11 -28.54 -67.27 -17.78
N ILE A 12 -28.84 -67.80 -18.97
CA ILE A 12 -29.39 -67.04 -20.11
C ILE A 12 -30.89 -66.73 -19.91
N THR A 13 -31.63 -67.49 -19.12
CA THR A 13 -33.01 -67.13 -18.71
C THR A 13 -33.06 -66.21 -17.49
N LEU A 14 -31.95 -66.08 -16.76
CA LEU A 14 -31.77 -65.18 -15.62
C LEU A 14 -31.11 -63.85 -16.01
N SER A 15 -30.70 -63.66 -17.28
CA SER A 15 -30.35 -62.34 -17.80
C SER A 15 -31.64 -61.51 -17.87
N SER A 16 -31.78 -60.55 -16.97
CA SER A 16 -32.86 -59.57 -16.93
C SER A 16 -33.04 -58.95 -18.31
N LEU A 17 -34.15 -59.26 -18.97
CA LEU A 17 -34.59 -58.51 -20.15
C LEU A 17 -34.85 -57.07 -19.68
N SER A 18 -34.13 -56.09 -20.24
CA SER A 18 -34.45 -54.69 -20.01
C SER A 18 -35.85 -54.42 -20.55
N VAL A 19 -36.67 -53.74 -19.76
CA VAL A 19 -38.00 -53.32 -20.19
C VAL A 19 -37.81 -52.08 -21.06
N VAL A 20 -38.44 -52.06 -22.23
CA VAL A 20 -38.36 -50.93 -23.15
C VAL A 20 -39.49 -49.95 -22.87
N ILE A 21 -39.17 -48.68 -22.70
CA ILE A 21 -40.15 -47.58 -22.59
C ILE A 21 -40.36 -46.99 -23.98
N ALA A 22 -41.63 -46.81 -24.38
CA ALA A 22 -42.05 -46.51 -25.76
C ALA A 22 -41.57 -45.16 -26.33
N ASN A 23 -41.73 -45.01 -27.65
CA ASN A 23 -41.08 -44.06 -28.58
C ASN A 23 -41.14 -42.55 -28.27
N ASP A 24 -42.09 -42.08 -27.46
CA ASP A 24 -42.09 -40.78 -26.78
C ASP A 24 -43.15 -40.92 -25.68
N THR A 25 -42.80 -40.63 -24.43
CA THR A 25 -43.65 -40.85 -23.27
C THR A 25 -43.97 -39.54 -22.57
N VAL A 26 -45.24 -39.28 -22.32
CA VAL A 26 -45.72 -38.19 -21.45
C VAL A 26 -46.58 -38.80 -20.35
N THR A 27 -46.21 -38.60 -19.08
CA THR A 27 -46.98 -39.13 -17.95
C THR A 27 -48.36 -38.47 -17.88
N THR A 28 -49.41 -39.25 -17.66
CA THR A 28 -50.80 -38.76 -17.47
C THR A 28 -51.35 -39.03 -16.06
N GLN A 29 -50.57 -39.74 -15.26
CA GLN A 29 -50.80 -40.11 -13.87
C GLN A 29 -49.44 -40.40 -13.23
N ASP A 30 -49.38 -40.62 -11.92
CA ASP A 30 -48.16 -41.01 -11.24
C ASP A 30 -47.62 -42.36 -11.78
N VAL A 31 -46.30 -42.45 -11.93
CA VAL A 31 -45.61 -43.61 -12.50
C VAL A 31 -44.48 -44.05 -11.58
N ASP A 32 -44.38 -45.36 -11.37
CA ASP A 32 -43.26 -46.00 -10.67
C ASP A 32 -42.41 -46.79 -11.68
N LEU A 33 -41.10 -46.53 -11.72
CA LEU A 33 -40.13 -47.34 -12.45
C LEU A 33 -39.30 -48.20 -11.50
N SER A 34 -39.10 -49.47 -11.85
CA SER A 34 -38.23 -50.40 -11.14
C SER A 34 -37.51 -51.34 -12.10
N GLY A 35 -36.25 -51.67 -11.81
CA GLY A 35 -35.40 -52.55 -12.64
C GLY A 35 -34.69 -51.80 -13.76
N ASN A 36 -34.20 -52.51 -14.78
CA ASN A 36 -33.45 -51.87 -15.87
C ASN A 36 -34.38 -51.49 -17.02
N HIS A 37 -34.35 -50.22 -17.41
CA HIS A 37 -35.12 -49.67 -18.52
C HIS A 37 -34.19 -49.12 -19.59
N THR A 38 -34.52 -49.36 -20.85
CA THR A 38 -33.87 -48.71 -22.00
C THR A 38 -34.91 -47.86 -22.72
N MET A 39 -34.61 -46.57 -22.88
CA MET A 39 -35.48 -45.61 -23.56
C MET A 39 -35.42 -45.81 -25.08
N THR A 40 -36.56 -45.63 -25.74
CA THR A 40 -36.65 -45.57 -27.23
C THR A 40 -37.23 -44.26 -27.72
N GLY A 41 -37.29 -43.27 -26.83
CA GLY A 41 -38.02 -42.03 -27.00
C GLY A 41 -37.77 -41.04 -25.89
N ASN A 42 -38.17 -39.80 -26.09
CA ASN A 42 -38.07 -38.79 -25.06
C ASN A 42 -39.08 -39.04 -23.94
N TYR A 43 -38.75 -38.61 -22.72
CA TYR A 43 -39.58 -38.84 -21.55
C TYR A 43 -39.95 -37.53 -20.87
N THR A 44 -41.25 -37.19 -20.84
CA THR A 44 -41.77 -36.02 -20.13
C THR A 44 -42.59 -36.44 -18.91
N VAL A 45 -42.16 -36.01 -17.73
CA VAL A 45 -42.99 -36.01 -16.52
C VAL A 45 -43.88 -34.78 -16.55
N SER A 46 -45.15 -34.94 -16.92
CA SER A 46 -46.09 -33.83 -17.08
C SER A 46 -46.40 -33.15 -15.75
N HIS A 47 -46.70 -31.86 -15.81
CA HIS A 47 -47.23 -31.09 -14.69
C HIS A 47 -48.38 -31.82 -13.97
N GLY A 48 -48.34 -31.84 -12.64
CA GLY A 48 -49.33 -32.48 -11.78
C GLY A 48 -49.19 -34.00 -11.65
N THR A 49 -48.13 -34.59 -12.19
CA THR A 49 -47.81 -36.02 -12.04
C THR A 49 -46.45 -36.22 -11.38
N THR A 50 -46.27 -37.37 -10.74
CA THR A 50 -45.01 -37.77 -10.09
C THR A 50 -44.40 -39.00 -10.78
N LEU A 51 -43.13 -38.92 -11.17
CA LEU A 51 -42.33 -40.08 -11.55
C LEU A 51 -41.47 -40.51 -10.34
N THR A 52 -41.65 -41.75 -9.88
CA THR A 52 -40.82 -42.35 -8.83
C THR A 52 -39.90 -43.43 -9.42
N ILE A 53 -38.59 -43.22 -9.36
CA ILE A 53 -37.56 -44.18 -9.73
C ILE A 53 -37.16 -44.95 -8.47
N LYS A 54 -37.47 -46.24 -8.41
CA LYS A 54 -37.25 -47.07 -7.22
C LYS A 54 -35.77 -47.44 -7.04
N PRO A 55 -35.33 -47.77 -5.80
CA PRO A 55 -33.98 -48.23 -5.54
C PRO A 55 -33.52 -49.40 -6.42
N GLY A 56 -32.28 -49.32 -6.90
CA GLY A 56 -31.63 -50.27 -7.80
C GLY A 56 -32.08 -50.19 -9.26
N THR A 57 -32.78 -49.12 -9.66
CA THR A 57 -33.24 -48.93 -11.05
C THR A 57 -32.15 -48.28 -11.87
N THR A 58 -31.92 -48.79 -13.08
CA THR A 58 -31.06 -48.16 -14.09
C THR A 58 -31.93 -47.75 -15.28
N ILE A 59 -31.84 -46.48 -15.67
CA ILE A 59 -32.47 -45.94 -16.88
C ILE A 59 -31.35 -45.64 -17.88
N ASP A 60 -31.35 -46.37 -18.99
CA ASP A 60 -30.48 -46.12 -20.13
C ASP A 60 -31.22 -45.23 -21.14
N MET A 61 -30.81 -43.97 -21.22
CA MET A 61 -31.42 -42.91 -22.02
C MET A 61 -31.07 -42.99 -23.51
N GLN A 62 -30.08 -43.79 -23.91
CA GLN A 62 -29.60 -43.84 -25.30
C GLN A 62 -29.23 -42.43 -25.81
N ASP A 63 -29.94 -41.90 -26.79
CA ASP A 63 -29.78 -40.55 -27.35
C ASP A 63 -30.98 -39.63 -27.08
N TYR A 64 -31.84 -39.99 -26.11
CA TYR A 64 -33.08 -39.29 -25.76
C TYR A 64 -32.97 -38.48 -24.47
N TRP A 65 -33.77 -37.43 -24.32
CA TRP A 65 -33.80 -36.59 -23.12
C TRP A 65 -34.92 -36.96 -22.14
N MET A 66 -34.77 -36.53 -20.88
CA MET A 66 -35.82 -36.55 -19.88
C MET A 66 -36.17 -35.12 -19.45
N LYS A 67 -37.45 -34.76 -19.45
CA LYS A 67 -37.95 -33.45 -19.02
C LYS A 67 -38.94 -33.59 -17.88
N VAL A 68 -38.79 -32.79 -16.84
CA VAL A 68 -39.62 -32.79 -15.64
C VAL A 68 -40.39 -31.48 -15.53
N GLU A 69 -41.68 -31.51 -15.85
CA GLU A 69 -42.63 -30.40 -15.64
C GLU A 69 -43.52 -30.64 -14.39
N GLY A 70 -43.55 -31.87 -13.88
CA GLY A 70 -44.19 -32.29 -12.63
C GLY A 70 -43.17 -32.52 -11.52
N THR A 71 -43.20 -33.69 -10.88
CA THR A 71 -42.26 -34.07 -9.81
C THR A 71 -41.50 -35.34 -10.16
N LEU A 72 -40.17 -35.30 -10.03
CA LEU A 72 -39.30 -36.48 -10.10
C LEU A 72 -38.82 -36.84 -8.69
N ILE A 73 -38.95 -38.10 -8.30
CA ILE A 73 -38.38 -38.64 -7.07
C ILE A 73 -37.52 -39.84 -7.46
N ALA A 74 -36.23 -39.79 -7.19
CA ALA A 74 -35.32 -40.90 -7.43
C ALA A 74 -34.48 -41.18 -6.20
N ASN A 75 -34.40 -42.45 -5.81
CA ASN A 75 -33.58 -42.89 -4.69
C ASN A 75 -32.77 -44.12 -5.10
N ASN A 76 -31.44 -44.08 -4.89
CA ASN A 76 -30.52 -45.18 -5.19
C ASN A 76 -30.69 -45.70 -6.62
N ALA A 77 -30.49 -44.82 -7.61
CA ALA A 77 -30.78 -45.10 -9.01
C ALA A 77 -29.70 -44.54 -9.95
N THR A 78 -29.65 -45.05 -11.17
CA THR A 78 -28.72 -44.62 -12.21
C THR A 78 -29.49 -44.17 -13.44
N ILE A 79 -29.17 -42.99 -13.99
CA ILE A 79 -29.68 -42.47 -15.26
C ILE A 79 -28.48 -42.20 -16.15
N MET A 80 -28.30 -43.00 -17.19
CA MET A 80 -27.06 -42.99 -17.99
C MET A 80 -27.38 -43.17 -19.47
N SER A 81 -26.38 -43.02 -20.32
CA SER A 81 -26.44 -43.55 -21.69
C SER A 81 -25.38 -44.61 -21.90
N SER A 82 -25.77 -45.75 -22.47
CA SER A 82 -24.79 -46.72 -22.96
C SER A 82 -24.12 -46.31 -24.28
N ILE A 83 -24.53 -45.19 -24.89
CA ILE A 83 -23.93 -44.63 -26.10
C ILE A 83 -22.91 -43.55 -25.71
N GLN A 84 -21.64 -43.81 -26.01
CA GLN A 84 -20.53 -42.91 -25.75
C GLN A 84 -20.08 -42.18 -27.02
N THR A 85 -19.63 -40.93 -26.89
CA THR A 85 -18.88 -40.26 -27.97
C THR A 85 -17.41 -40.70 -27.95
N THR A 86 -16.71 -40.61 -29.09
CA THR A 86 -15.31 -41.08 -29.23
C THR A 86 -14.37 -39.97 -29.74
N GLY A 87 -14.64 -38.73 -29.33
CA GLY A 87 -13.80 -37.58 -29.69
C GLY A 87 -12.42 -37.63 -29.00
N PRO A 88 -11.30 -37.32 -29.70
CA PRO A 88 -10.02 -37.11 -29.04
C PRO A 88 -10.12 -35.98 -28.01
N GLY A 89 -9.76 -36.25 -26.76
CA GLY A 89 -9.80 -35.27 -25.67
C GLY A 89 -11.15 -35.07 -24.98
N SER A 90 -12.16 -35.91 -25.29
CA SER A 90 -13.41 -35.95 -24.53
C SER A 90 -13.41 -37.15 -23.60
N HIS A 91 -13.94 -36.98 -22.39
CA HIS A 91 -14.12 -38.04 -21.40
C HIS A 91 -15.32 -38.95 -21.71
N ASN A 92 -15.57 -39.24 -22.99
CA ASN A 92 -16.72 -40.02 -23.45
C ASN A 92 -18.07 -39.43 -23.01
N ALA A 93 -18.20 -38.10 -23.00
CA ALA A 93 -19.49 -37.43 -22.85
C ALA A 93 -20.50 -38.11 -23.79
N GLY A 94 -21.58 -38.67 -23.27
CA GLY A 94 -22.48 -39.46 -24.10
C GLY A 94 -23.37 -38.59 -24.97
N VAL A 95 -24.30 -39.20 -25.70
CA VAL A 95 -25.03 -38.52 -26.78
C VAL A 95 -26.40 -37.95 -26.37
N TRP A 96 -26.93 -38.36 -25.20
CA TRP A 96 -28.21 -37.83 -24.74
C TRP A 96 -28.08 -36.42 -24.19
N ASP A 97 -29.16 -35.65 -24.31
CA ASP A 97 -29.12 -34.21 -24.09
C ASP A 97 -28.95 -33.87 -22.61
N ALA A 98 -29.98 -34.15 -21.80
CA ALA A 98 -30.00 -33.87 -20.36
C ALA A 98 -31.20 -34.49 -19.65
N LEU A 99 -31.11 -34.50 -18.31
CA LEU A 99 -32.27 -34.40 -17.42
C LEU A 99 -32.61 -32.93 -17.19
N THR A 100 -33.71 -32.44 -17.77
CA THR A 100 -34.15 -31.04 -17.62
C THR A 100 -35.31 -30.91 -16.64
N ILE A 101 -35.11 -30.18 -15.55
CA ILE A 101 -36.16 -29.77 -14.61
C ILE A 101 -36.67 -28.41 -15.07
N SER A 102 -37.87 -28.37 -15.63
CA SER A 102 -38.47 -27.14 -16.18
C SER A 102 -38.83 -26.13 -15.08
N PRO A 103 -39.12 -24.86 -15.40
CA PRO A 103 -39.37 -23.81 -14.39
C PRO A 103 -40.47 -24.10 -13.35
N ILE A 104 -41.41 -24.99 -13.67
CA ILE A 104 -42.50 -25.40 -12.77
C ILE A 104 -42.28 -26.80 -12.17
N GLY A 105 -41.22 -27.49 -12.60
CA GLY A 105 -40.89 -28.85 -12.20
C GLY A 105 -40.06 -28.88 -10.92
N THR A 106 -40.15 -30.00 -10.23
CA THR A 106 -39.34 -30.28 -9.04
C THR A 106 -38.69 -31.66 -9.14
N ALA A 107 -37.45 -31.79 -8.70
CA ALA A 107 -36.79 -33.09 -8.55
C ALA A 107 -36.21 -33.25 -7.15
N THR A 108 -36.37 -34.46 -6.60
CA THR A 108 -35.69 -34.91 -5.38
C THR A 108 -34.87 -36.15 -5.71
N LEU A 109 -33.54 -36.02 -5.61
CA LEU A 109 -32.58 -37.06 -5.95
C LEU A 109 -31.80 -37.46 -4.70
N ASP A 110 -31.78 -38.74 -4.35
CA ASP A 110 -31.05 -39.23 -3.17
C ASP A 110 -30.22 -40.47 -3.56
N ASN A 111 -28.89 -40.35 -3.49
CA ASN A 111 -27.95 -41.36 -3.96
C ASN A 111 -28.19 -41.73 -5.43
N VAL A 112 -28.13 -40.75 -6.32
CA VAL A 112 -28.41 -40.91 -7.76
C VAL A 112 -27.14 -40.69 -8.57
N THR A 113 -26.88 -41.56 -9.54
CA THR A 113 -25.80 -41.38 -10.52
C THR A 113 -26.39 -40.94 -11.86
N ILE A 114 -25.86 -39.86 -12.43
CA ILE A 114 -26.20 -39.40 -13.78
C ILE A 114 -24.93 -39.31 -14.62
N SER A 115 -24.92 -39.96 -15.79
CA SER A 115 -23.69 -40.04 -16.57
C SER A 115 -23.86 -40.11 -18.08
N ASN A 116 -22.74 -39.90 -18.78
CA ASN A 116 -22.61 -39.99 -20.23
C ASN A 116 -23.65 -39.11 -20.94
N ALA A 117 -23.76 -37.82 -20.58
CA ALA A 117 -24.68 -36.85 -21.21
C ALA A 117 -23.92 -35.68 -21.84
N LYS A 118 -24.62 -34.82 -22.60
CA LYS A 118 -24.09 -33.48 -22.90
C LYS A 118 -24.13 -32.62 -21.63
N SER A 119 -25.32 -32.30 -21.15
CA SER A 119 -25.51 -31.65 -19.86
C SER A 119 -26.18 -32.65 -18.95
N CYS A 120 -25.54 -33.10 -17.88
CA CYS A 120 -26.12 -34.17 -17.07
C CYS A 120 -27.43 -33.73 -16.38
N ILE A 121 -27.47 -32.52 -15.83
CA ILE A 121 -28.71 -31.91 -15.31
C ILE A 121 -28.83 -30.45 -15.76
N ILE A 122 -30.03 -30.05 -16.17
CA ILE A 122 -30.42 -28.64 -16.35
C ILE A 122 -31.56 -28.33 -15.39
N VAL A 123 -31.38 -27.33 -14.52
CA VAL A 123 -32.31 -26.94 -13.45
C VAL A 123 -32.85 -25.55 -13.73
N ASP A 124 -33.99 -25.47 -14.42
CA ASP A 124 -34.76 -24.22 -14.56
C ASP A 124 -35.77 -24.06 -13.40
N GLY A 125 -36.16 -25.17 -12.78
CA GLY A 125 -37.12 -25.25 -11.67
C GLY A 125 -36.45 -25.39 -10.30
N THR A 126 -36.79 -26.46 -9.57
CA THR A 126 -36.18 -26.74 -8.25
C THR A 126 -35.57 -28.14 -8.19
N LEU A 127 -34.31 -28.21 -7.78
CA LEU A 127 -33.60 -29.45 -7.45
C LEU A 127 -33.31 -29.51 -5.95
N ASN A 128 -33.62 -30.65 -5.32
CA ASN A 128 -33.07 -31.02 -4.03
C ASN A 128 -32.34 -32.35 -4.19
N ALA A 129 -31.04 -32.37 -3.98
CA ALA A 129 -30.22 -33.55 -4.19
C ALA A 129 -29.41 -33.89 -2.94
N LYS A 130 -29.22 -35.19 -2.70
CA LYS A 130 -28.29 -35.72 -1.70
C LYS A 130 -27.44 -36.84 -2.30
N SER A 131 -26.13 -36.85 -2.06
CA SER A 131 -25.19 -37.86 -2.57
C SER A 131 -25.34 -38.06 -4.09
N LEU A 132 -25.21 -36.97 -4.84
CA LEU A 132 -25.36 -36.97 -6.30
C LEU A 132 -24.02 -37.32 -6.95
N THR A 133 -24.01 -38.28 -7.88
CA THR A 133 -22.81 -38.58 -8.69
C THR A 133 -23.05 -38.14 -10.13
N ILE A 134 -22.17 -37.30 -10.66
CA ILE A 134 -22.15 -36.84 -12.04
C ILE A 134 -20.83 -37.26 -12.68
N GLU A 135 -20.87 -37.95 -13.82
CA GLU A 135 -19.65 -38.40 -14.50
C GLU A 135 -19.80 -38.46 -16.02
N ASP A 136 -18.69 -38.25 -16.75
CA ASP A 136 -18.62 -38.31 -18.21
C ASP A 136 -19.65 -37.37 -18.87
N CYS A 137 -19.62 -36.08 -18.55
CA CYS A 137 -20.53 -35.08 -19.13
C CYS A 137 -19.75 -33.98 -19.88
N LEU A 138 -20.39 -33.25 -20.79
CA LEU A 138 -19.79 -32.00 -21.29
C LEU A 138 -19.93 -30.88 -20.25
N ILE A 139 -21.10 -30.77 -19.62
CA ILE A 139 -21.38 -29.92 -18.46
C ILE A 139 -22.08 -30.78 -17.41
N GLY A 140 -21.68 -30.68 -16.13
CA GLY A 140 -22.27 -31.50 -15.08
C GLY A 140 -23.68 -31.04 -14.70
N ILE A 141 -23.78 -29.87 -14.09
CA ILE A 141 -25.06 -29.30 -13.61
C ILE A 141 -25.18 -27.85 -14.08
N GLU A 142 -26.30 -27.52 -14.71
CA GLU A 142 -26.66 -26.15 -15.06
C GLU A 142 -27.84 -25.67 -14.19
N VAL A 143 -27.71 -24.52 -13.53
CA VAL A 143 -28.71 -24.00 -12.60
C VAL A 143 -29.12 -22.58 -12.96
N ASP A 144 -30.29 -22.44 -13.57
CA ASP A 144 -30.95 -21.14 -13.83
C ASP A 144 -32.09 -20.88 -12.81
N GLY A 145 -32.66 -21.94 -12.25
CA GLY A 145 -33.66 -21.92 -11.17
C GLY A 145 -33.02 -21.95 -9.80
N SER A 146 -33.37 -22.95 -8.99
CA SER A 146 -32.80 -23.15 -7.65
C SER A 146 -32.41 -24.61 -7.40
N ALA A 147 -31.21 -24.80 -6.88
CA ALA A 147 -30.71 -26.12 -6.48
C ALA A 147 -30.18 -26.09 -5.04
N ILE A 148 -30.55 -27.10 -4.26
CA ILE A 148 -29.95 -27.41 -2.95
C ILE A 148 -29.33 -28.80 -3.07
N ILE A 149 -28.01 -28.91 -2.87
CA ILE A 149 -27.26 -30.14 -3.09
C ILE A 149 -26.39 -30.43 -1.86
N ASP A 150 -26.63 -31.56 -1.21
CA ASP A 150 -25.87 -32.04 -0.04
C ASP A 150 -25.06 -33.27 -0.45
N ASP A 151 -23.73 -33.18 -0.51
CA ASP A 151 -22.84 -34.21 -1.04
C ASP A 151 -23.01 -34.45 -2.55
N ALA A 152 -22.01 -34.02 -3.32
CA ALA A 152 -21.95 -34.23 -4.76
C ALA A 152 -20.55 -34.65 -5.21
N SER A 153 -20.46 -35.68 -6.04
CA SER A 153 -19.22 -36.09 -6.71
C SER A 153 -19.37 -35.85 -8.20
N ILE A 154 -18.56 -34.96 -8.75
CA ILE A 154 -18.56 -34.58 -10.16
C ILE A 154 -17.19 -34.90 -10.72
N SER A 155 -17.12 -35.77 -11.73
CA SER A 155 -15.84 -36.17 -12.32
C SER A 155 -15.86 -36.29 -13.84
N HIS A 156 -14.71 -36.11 -14.47
CA HIS A 156 -14.54 -36.31 -15.91
C HIS A 156 -15.54 -35.47 -16.74
N VAL A 157 -15.62 -34.17 -16.42
CA VAL A 157 -16.51 -33.23 -17.11
C VAL A 157 -15.68 -32.32 -18.01
N ASP A 158 -15.97 -32.35 -19.31
CA ASP A 158 -15.10 -31.72 -20.32
C ASP A 158 -15.03 -30.18 -20.18
N HIS A 159 -16.10 -29.52 -19.70
CA HIS A 159 -16.18 -28.06 -19.54
C HIS A 159 -16.36 -27.63 -18.07
N ASP A 160 -17.59 -27.36 -17.63
CA ASP A 160 -17.89 -26.92 -16.26
C ASP A 160 -18.55 -28.04 -15.45
N GLY A 161 -18.03 -28.34 -14.26
CA GLY A 161 -18.68 -29.24 -13.31
C GLY A 161 -20.06 -28.70 -12.93
N ILE A 162 -20.13 -27.43 -12.54
CA ILE A 162 -21.37 -26.71 -12.26
C ILE A 162 -21.34 -25.32 -12.89
N ARG A 163 -22.44 -24.94 -13.53
CA ARG A 163 -22.68 -23.57 -14.01
C ARG A 163 -23.97 -23.04 -13.41
N THR A 164 -23.93 -21.88 -12.76
CA THR A 164 -25.12 -21.28 -12.15
C THR A 164 -25.33 -19.82 -12.55
N THR A 165 -26.54 -19.50 -12.96
CA THR A 165 -27.04 -18.14 -13.15
C THR A 165 -28.23 -17.81 -12.23
N GLY A 166 -28.80 -18.84 -11.58
CA GLY A 166 -29.85 -18.74 -10.57
C GLY A 166 -29.29 -18.83 -9.15
N ASN A 167 -29.92 -19.66 -8.30
CA ASN A 167 -29.55 -19.83 -6.89
C ASN A 167 -29.02 -21.24 -6.64
N LEU A 168 -27.78 -21.36 -6.16
CA LEU A 168 -27.15 -22.63 -5.83
C LEU A 168 -26.72 -22.62 -4.36
N ASP A 169 -27.23 -23.59 -3.60
CA ASP A 169 -26.77 -23.93 -2.25
C ASP A 169 -26.19 -25.34 -2.33
N ILE A 170 -24.88 -25.48 -2.18
CA ILE A 170 -24.19 -26.76 -2.28
C ILE A 170 -23.20 -26.96 -1.14
N SER A 171 -23.17 -28.18 -0.61
CA SER A 171 -22.22 -28.59 0.42
C SER A 171 -21.60 -29.95 0.15
N MET A 172 -20.38 -30.18 0.67
CA MET A 172 -19.61 -31.42 0.51
C MET A 172 -19.42 -31.82 -0.97
N ALA A 173 -18.97 -30.88 -1.80
CA ALA A 173 -18.74 -31.12 -3.21
C ALA A 173 -17.33 -31.67 -3.47
N ILE A 174 -17.20 -32.72 -4.28
CA ILE A 174 -15.93 -33.26 -4.77
C ILE A 174 -15.92 -33.12 -6.29
N ILE A 175 -15.04 -32.29 -6.83
CA ILE A 175 -14.97 -31.98 -8.26
C ILE A 175 -13.57 -32.34 -8.79
N ASP A 176 -13.51 -33.32 -9.68
CA ASP A 176 -12.26 -33.88 -10.21
C ASP A 176 -12.22 -33.94 -11.75
N ASP A 177 -11.07 -33.65 -12.34
CA ASP A 177 -10.82 -33.79 -13.79
C ASP A 177 -11.82 -32.98 -14.63
N VAL A 178 -11.75 -31.65 -14.46
CA VAL A 178 -12.65 -30.69 -15.11
C VAL A 178 -11.89 -29.49 -15.67
N SER A 179 -12.41 -28.84 -16.71
CA SER A 179 -11.84 -27.56 -17.17
C SER A 179 -12.18 -26.42 -16.20
N GLY A 180 -13.42 -26.37 -15.72
CA GLY A 180 -13.92 -25.44 -14.71
C GLY A 180 -14.74 -26.19 -13.65
N GLY A 181 -14.53 -25.89 -12.37
CA GLY A 181 -15.26 -26.52 -11.28
C GLY A 181 -16.65 -25.93 -11.12
N ILE A 182 -16.74 -24.72 -10.57
CA ILE A 182 -17.98 -23.97 -10.40
C ILE A 182 -17.86 -22.61 -11.08
N HIS A 183 -18.71 -22.36 -12.08
CA HIS A 183 -18.85 -21.04 -12.70
C HIS A 183 -20.18 -20.40 -12.28
N SER A 184 -20.11 -19.33 -11.48
CA SER A 184 -21.29 -18.58 -11.03
C SER A 184 -21.36 -17.19 -11.65
N SER A 185 -22.56 -16.82 -12.09
CA SER A 185 -22.98 -15.43 -12.30
C SER A 185 -24.29 -15.10 -11.55
N GLY A 186 -24.72 -15.99 -10.64
CA GLY A 186 -25.92 -15.88 -9.83
C GLY A 186 -25.59 -15.89 -8.33
N ASP A 187 -26.52 -16.35 -7.50
CA ASP A 187 -26.35 -16.43 -6.05
C ASP A 187 -25.79 -17.81 -5.66
N LEU A 188 -24.58 -17.84 -5.09
CA LEU A 188 -23.87 -19.05 -4.66
C LEU A 188 -23.69 -19.06 -3.13
N ILE A 189 -24.15 -20.14 -2.51
CA ILE A 189 -23.77 -20.56 -1.16
C ILE A 189 -23.03 -21.88 -1.31
N LEU A 190 -21.78 -21.93 -0.85
CA LEU A 190 -20.91 -23.10 -0.94
C LEU A 190 -20.24 -23.37 0.41
N SER A 191 -20.30 -24.59 0.90
CA SER A 191 -19.55 -25.01 2.10
C SER A 191 -18.92 -26.38 1.89
N ASP A 192 -17.64 -26.55 2.26
CA ASP A 192 -16.92 -27.82 2.14
C ASP A 192 -16.86 -28.33 0.69
N ALA A 193 -15.82 -27.91 -0.05
CA ALA A 193 -15.62 -28.36 -1.43
C ALA A 193 -14.16 -28.68 -1.75
N THR A 194 -13.94 -29.87 -2.29
CA THR A 194 -12.63 -30.36 -2.72
C THR A 194 -12.51 -30.33 -4.25
N PHE A 195 -11.43 -29.75 -4.75
CA PHE A 195 -11.10 -29.68 -6.16
C PHE A 195 -9.79 -30.42 -6.48
N SER A 196 -9.78 -31.18 -7.57
CA SER A 196 -8.58 -31.81 -8.14
C SER A 196 -8.60 -31.79 -9.66
N ASN A 197 -7.41 -31.64 -10.28
CA ASN A 197 -7.23 -31.62 -11.73
C ASN A 197 -8.19 -30.62 -12.43
N ALA A 198 -8.36 -29.45 -11.84
CA ALA A 198 -9.29 -28.42 -12.30
C ALA A 198 -8.55 -27.24 -12.95
N GLY A 199 -8.88 -26.86 -14.17
CA GLY A 199 -8.30 -25.66 -14.79
C GLY A 199 -8.60 -24.39 -13.97
N VAL A 200 -9.86 -24.24 -13.57
CA VAL A 200 -10.34 -23.23 -12.61
C VAL A 200 -11.20 -23.92 -11.57
N GLY A 201 -10.95 -23.74 -10.27
CA GLY A 201 -11.79 -24.24 -9.20
C GLY A 201 -13.13 -23.52 -9.17
N ILE A 202 -13.12 -22.23 -8.83
CA ILE A 202 -14.31 -21.39 -8.79
C ILE A 202 -14.10 -20.10 -9.61
N ALA A 203 -15.06 -19.79 -10.47
CA ALA A 203 -15.13 -18.53 -11.21
C ALA A 203 -16.42 -17.77 -10.85
N LEU A 204 -16.26 -16.57 -10.29
CA LEU A 204 -17.34 -15.67 -9.92
C LEU A 204 -17.37 -14.49 -10.89
N THR A 205 -18.50 -14.32 -11.58
CA THR A 205 -18.66 -13.33 -12.67
C THR A 205 -19.88 -12.42 -12.53
N GLY A 206 -20.66 -12.60 -11.47
CA GLY A 206 -21.79 -11.76 -11.08
C GLY A 206 -22.52 -12.35 -9.87
N GLY A 207 -23.49 -11.63 -9.33
CA GLY A 207 -24.34 -12.10 -8.23
C GLY A 207 -23.68 -12.01 -6.85
N THR A 208 -24.14 -12.84 -5.91
CA THR A 208 -23.57 -12.94 -4.56
C THR A 208 -22.85 -14.27 -4.35
N ALA A 209 -21.73 -14.26 -3.64
CA ALA A 209 -21.03 -15.48 -3.24
C ALA A 209 -20.79 -15.48 -1.73
N ASP A 210 -21.17 -16.57 -1.07
CA ASP A 210 -20.91 -16.89 0.33
C ASP A 210 -20.27 -18.29 0.33
N VAL A 211 -18.95 -18.35 0.49
CA VAL A 211 -18.16 -19.54 0.21
C VAL A 211 -17.24 -19.85 1.38
N GLU A 212 -17.37 -21.04 1.95
CA GLU A 212 -16.59 -21.47 3.11
C GLU A 212 -15.92 -22.84 2.86
N GLU A 213 -14.72 -23.03 3.44
CA GLU A 213 -14.03 -24.32 3.53
C GLU A 213 -13.72 -24.98 2.16
N LEU A 214 -12.81 -24.36 1.39
CA LEU A 214 -12.34 -24.88 0.11
C LEU A 214 -11.01 -25.65 0.25
N GLU A 215 -10.93 -26.83 -0.35
CA GLU A 215 -9.71 -27.63 -0.44
C GLU A 215 -9.29 -27.81 -1.92
N PHE A 216 -8.07 -27.42 -2.25
CA PHE A 216 -7.48 -27.58 -3.58
C PHE A 216 -6.33 -28.58 -3.48
N THR A 217 -6.47 -29.77 -4.06
CA THR A 217 -5.57 -30.88 -3.72
C THR A 217 -4.41 -31.05 -4.68
N THR A 218 -4.66 -31.12 -5.98
CA THR A 218 -3.59 -31.21 -6.98
C THR A 218 -4.06 -30.84 -8.37
N GLY A 219 -3.15 -30.33 -9.20
CA GLY A 219 -3.44 -30.02 -10.60
C GLY A 219 -4.47 -28.90 -10.80
N VAL A 220 -4.62 -28.00 -9.81
CA VAL A 220 -5.52 -26.85 -9.91
C VAL A 220 -4.78 -25.66 -10.51
N GLY A 221 -5.30 -25.10 -11.60
CA GLY A 221 -4.74 -23.90 -12.23
C GLY A 221 -5.04 -22.64 -11.41
N ASN A 222 -6.27 -22.13 -11.51
CA ASN A 222 -6.72 -21.01 -10.69
C ASN A 222 -7.72 -21.51 -9.64
N ALA A 223 -7.43 -21.35 -8.36
CA ALA A 223 -8.34 -21.78 -7.30
C ALA A 223 -9.62 -20.92 -7.30
N LEU A 224 -9.45 -19.59 -7.23
CA LEU A 224 -10.54 -18.62 -7.21
C LEU A 224 -10.30 -17.52 -8.26
N THR A 225 -11.32 -17.26 -9.09
CA THR A 225 -11.34 -16.11 -10.02
C THR A 225 -12.54 -15.20 -9.70
N ILE A 226 -12.29 -13.92 -9.49
CA ILE A 226 -13.30 -12.89 -9.18
C ILE A 226 -13.31 -11.85 -10.29
N SER A 227 -14.49 -11.55 -10.83
CA SER A 227 -14.70 -10.48 -11.79
C SER A 227 -15.61 -9.36 -11.25
N SER A 228 -15.65 -8.24 -11.94
CA SER A 228 -16.56 -7.13 -11.64
C SER A 228 -18.02 -7.57 -11.51
N GLY A 229 -18.74 -6.98 -10.55
CA GLY A 229 -20.19 -7.20 -10.36
C GLY A 229 -20.53 -8.37 -9.44
N VAL A 230 -19.53 -9.03 -8.86
CA VAL A 230 -19.68 -9.98 -7.74
C VAL A 230 -19.63 -9.22 -6.41
N THR A 231 -20.43 -9.65 -5.45
CA THR A 231 -20.35 -9.21 -4.05
C THR A 231 -20.34 -10.41 -3.11
N GLY A 232 -19.76 -10.25 -1.92
CA GLY A 232 -19.67 -11.31 -0.92
C GLY A 232 -18.22 -11.64 -0.58
N ASP A 233 -17.99 -12.86 -0.13
CA ASP A 233 -16.72 -13.28 0.45
C ASP A 233 -16.42 -14.78 0.28
N VAL A 234 -15.14 -15.11 0.50
CA VAL A 234 -14.62 -16.47 0.59
C VAL A 234 -13.83 -16.60 1.89
N GLU A 235 -14.17 -17.57 2.73
CA GLU A 235 -13.46 -17.89 3.97
C GLU A 235 -12.92 -19.32 3.95
N GLY A 236 -11.62 -19.50 4.14
CA GLY A 236 -11.02 -20.84 4.20
C GLY A 236 -10.67 -21.37 2.82
N MET A 237 -9.40 -21.27 2.46
CA MET A 237 -8.85 -21.91 1.26
C MET A 237 -7.58 -22.66 1.66
N GLU A 238 -7.54 -23.97 1.45
CA GLU A 238 -6.41 -24.82 1.83
C GLU A 238 -5.86 -25.60 0.61
N GLY A 239 -4.55 -25.89 0.61
CA GLY A 239 -3.93 -26.84 -0.33
C GLY A 239 -2.99 -26.22 -1.39
N GLU A 240 -3.08 -26.64 -2.65
CA GLU A 240 -2.19 -26.21 -3.75
C GLU A 240 -2.96 -25.77 -5.01
N ALA A 241 -2.54 -24.64 -5.60
CA ALA A 241 -3.00 -24.18 -6.91
C ALA A 241 -1.94 -23.31 -7.57
N THR A 242 -1.86 -23.26 -8.91
CA THR A 242 -0.93 -22.36 -9.60
C THR A 242 -1.16 -20.90 -9.21
N ASN A 243 -2.41 -20.43 -9.24
CA ASN A 243 -2.81 -19.13 -8.68
C ASN A 243 -3.92 -19.37 -7.66
N ALA A 244 -3.73 -18.94 -6.40
CA ALA A 244 -4.77 -19.02 -5.39
C ALA A 244 -5.93 -18.07 -5.73
N VAL A 245 -5.64 -16.79 -5.98
CA VAL A 245 -6.63 -15.76 -6.30
C VAL A 245 -6.28 -15.02 -7.59
N VAL A 246 -7.25 -14.90 -8.50
CA VAL A 246 -7.20 -14.02 -9.66
C VAL A 246 -8.35 -13.02 -9.58
N SER A 247 -8.04 -11.72 -9.58
CA SER A 247 -9.06 -10.66 -9.52
C SER A 247 -9.05 -9.79 -10.78
N VAL A 248 -10.23 -9.45 -11.29
CA VAL A 248 -10.41 -8.52 -12.42
C VAL A 248 -11.57 -7.57 -12.13
N ASP A 249 -11.25 -6.32 -11.84
CA ASP A 249 -12.15 -5.21 -11.57
C ASP A 249 -13.14 -5.51 -10.43
N SER A 250 -12.66 -6.10 -9.32
CA SER A 250 -13.49 -6.36 -8.13
C SER A 250 -14.12 -5.07 -7.60
N THR A 251 -15.34 -5.17 -7.06
CA THR A 251 -16.13 -4.05 -6.56
C THR A 251 -16.37 -4.13 -5.05
N GLY A 252 -15.40 -4.67 -4.30
CA GLY A 252 -15.45 -4.84 -2.85
C GLY A 252 -15.69 -6.29 -2.43
N PHE A 253 -14.80 -7.19 -2.85
CA PHE A 253 -14.83 -8.61 -2.48
C PHE A 253 -13.77 -8.91 -1.41
N ALA A 254 -14.08 -9.79 -0.46
CA ALA A 254 -13.19 -10.16 0.63
C ALA A 254 -12.81 -11.63 0.57
N ILE A 255 -11.54 -11.95 0.81
CA ILE A 255 -11.04 -13.31 0.99
C ILE A 255 -10.30 -13.39 2.33
N SER A 256 -10.53 -14.43 3.12
CA SER A 256 -9.85 -14.64 4.39
C SER A 256 -9.46 -16.10 4.63
N ASN A 257 -8.51 -16.32 5.54
CA ASN A 257 -8.08 -17.65 5.98
C ASN A 257 -7.55 -18.53 4.83
N ILE A 258 -6.49 -18.06 4.16
CA ILE A 258 -5.85 -18.82 3.07
C ILE A 258 -4.61 -19.53 3.61
N ASP A 259 -4.57 -20.86 3.58
CA ASP A 259 -3.37 -21.69 3.85
C ASP A 259 -3.01 -22.53 2.62
N MET A 260 -2.28 -21.92 1.68
CA MET A 260 -2.06 -22.50 0.36
C MET A 260 -0.60 -22.47 -0.08
N SER A 261 -0.29 -23.28 -1.08
CA SER A 261 0.98 -23.26 -1.81
C SER A 261 0.78 -23.12 -3.31
N GLY A 262 1.77 -22.59 -4.01
CA GLY A 262 1.74 -22.46 -5.46
C GLY A 262 2.59 -21.33 -6.03
N GLU A 263 2.33 -20.95 -7.29
CA GLU A 263 3.12 -19.92 -7.95
C GLU A 263 2.75 -18.52 -7.47
N ARG A 264 1.45 -18.24 -7.33
CA ARG A 264 0.93 -16.92 -6.92
C ARG A 264 -0.19 -16.99 -5.91
N LEU A 265 -0.08 -16.20 -4.84
CA LEU A 265 -1.16 -15.94 -3.89
C LEU A 265 -2.25 -15.11 -4.58
N VAL A 266 -1.87 -14.00 -5.19
CA VAL A 266 -2.82 -13.13 -5.88
C VAL A 266 -2.19 -12.53 -7.14
N ASN A 267 -2.96 -12.59 -8.23
CA ASN A 267 -2.59 -12.00 -9.52
C ASN A 267 -3.73 -11.12 -10.04
N SER A 268 -3.41 -9.88 -10.38
CA SER A 268 -4.38 -8.99 -11.02
C SER A 268 -3.73 -7.91 -11.89
N TRP A 269 -4.30 -7.71 -13.08
CA TRP A 269 -3.99 -6.54 -13.92
C TRP A 269 -4.87 -5.32 -13.61
N SER A 270 -5.97 -5.52 -12.90
CA SER A 270 -6.87 -4.47 -12.42
C SER A 270 -7.65 -5.06 -11.25
N ALA A 271 -7.18 -4.90 -10.02
CA ALA A 271 -7.77 -5.61 -8.88
C ALA A 271 -9.10 -5.00 -8.45
N GLY A 272 -9.32 -3.71 -8.77
CA GLY A 272 -10.45 -2.95 -8.24
C GLY A 272 -10.35 -2.79 -6.72
N ASP A 273 -11.48 -2.97 -6.04
CA ASP A 273 -11.57 -2.99 -4.58
C ASP A 273 -11.54 -4.44 -4.08
N LEU A 274 -10.45 -4.81 -3.40
CA LEU A 274 -10.16 -6.18 -2.97
C LEU A 274 -9.57 -6.20 -1.56
N THR A 275 -10.05 -7.11 -0.71
CA THR A 275 -9.48 -7.35 0.62
C THR A 275 -9.03 -8.80 0.73
N ILE A 276 -7.79 -9.02 1.15
CA ILE A 276 -7.27 -10.34 1.51
C ILE A 276 -6.73 -10.27 2.93
N SER A 277 -7.20 -11.16 3.81
CA SER A 277 -6.70 -11.26 5.18
C SER A 277 -6.29 -12.67 5.57
N ASP A 278 -5.42 -12.76 6.59
CA ASP A 278 -5.10 -14.01 7.27
C ASP A 278 -4.63 -15.10 6.30
N SER A 279 -3.54 -14.81 5.58
CA SER A 279 -2.98 -15.73 4.59
C SER A 279 -1.61 -16.24 5.01
N SER A 280 -1.45 -17.57 5.00
CA SER A 280 -0.20 -18.30 4.99
C SER A 280 0.00 -18.86 3.58
N PHE A 281 0.93 -18.29 2.82
CA PHE A 281 1.20 -18.73 1.45
C PHE A 281 2.65 -19.20 1.30
N PHE A 282 2.81 -20.42 0.78
CA PHE A 282 4.11 -20.97 0.43
C PHE A 282 4.32 -20.89 -1.09
N ALA A 283 5.16 -19.95 -1.52
CA ALA A 283 5.52 -19.79 -2.92
C ALA A 283 6.55 -20.86 -3.34
N ASP A 284 6.16 -21.72 -4.28
CA ASP A 284 6.96 -22.85 -4.78
C ASP A 284 7.57 -22.60 -6.17
N SER A 285 7.57 -21.35 -6.61
CA SER A 285 8.00 -20.94 -7.95
C SER A 285 8.82 -19.63 -7.91
N PRO A 286 9.47 -19.23 -9.02
CA PRO A 286 10.20 -17.97 -9.10
C PRO A 286 9.30 -16.76 -9.43
N GLU A 287 8.01 -17.01 -9.69
CA GLU A 287 7.04 -15.95 -9.98
C GLU A 287 6.80 -15.03 -8.78
N THR A 288 6.24 -13.85 -9.04
CA THR A 288 5.86 -12.91 -7.98
C THR A 288 4.57 -13.37 -7.30
N PRO A 289 4.57 -13.73 -6.01
CA PRO A 289 3.40 -14.30 -5.36
C PRO A 289 2.24 -13.32 -5.23
N ILE A 290 2.56 -12.04 -5.00
CA ILE A 290 1.59 -10.95 -4.93
C ILE A 290 1.90 -9.99 -6.08
N ASP A 291 1.18 -10.14 -7.19
CA ASP A 291 1.32 -9.30 -8.38
C ASP A 291 0.02 -8.57 -8.66
N LEU A 292 -0.02 -7.29 -8.28
CA LEU A 292 -1.25 -6.51 -8.24
C LEU A 292 -1.08 -5.19 -9.00
N ARG A 293 -2.06 -4.92 -9.85
CA ARG A 293 -2.30 -3.60 -10.42
C ARG A 293 -3.71 -3.16 -10.08
N THR A 294 -3.91 -1.96 -9.57
CA THR A 294 -5.26 -1.44 -9.27
C THR A 294 -5.42 0.06 -9.55
N SER A 295 -6.67 0.47 -9.75
CA SER A 295 -7.14 1.86 -9.66
C SER A 295 -8.13 2.09 -8.51
N GLY A 296 -8.48 1.03 -7.76
CA GLY A 296 -9.31 1.08 -6.56
C GLY A 296 -8.47 0.96 -5.29
N THR A 297 -9.01 0.35 -4.24
CA THR A 297 -8.30 0.10 -2.98
C THR A 297 -8.03 -1.38 -2.77
N VAL A 298 -6.77 -1.77 -2.55
CA VAL A 298 -6.42 -3.14 -2.15
C VAL A 298 -5.92 -3.15 -0.71
N THR A 299 -6.56 -3.97 0.12
CA THR A 299 -6.14 -4.20 1.51
C THR A 299 -5.57 -5.61 1.66
N LEU A 300 -4.35 -5.69 2.18
CA LEU A 300 -3.63 -6.93 2.50
C LEU A 300 -3.27 -6.92 3.99
N SER A 301 -3.88 -7.79 4.79
CA SER A 301 -3.66 -7.78 6.25
C SER A 301 -3.33 -9.16 6.80
N ASN A 302 -2.31 -9.27 7.65
CA ASN A 302 -1.86 -10.56 8.18
C ASN A 302 -1.49 -11.55 7.07
N ILE A 303 -0.67 -11.09 6.10
CA ILE A 303 -0.19 -11.89 4.98
C ILE A 303 1.22 -12.40 5.29
N THR A 304 1.41 -13.71 5.23
CA THR A 304 2.69 -14.38 5.34
C THR A 304 3.03 -15.03 4.01
N VAL A 305 4.09 -14.58 3.35
CA VAL A 305 4.63 -15.20 2.14
C VAL A 305 5.99 -15.80 2.44
N THR A 306 6.10 -17.12 2.29
CA THR A 306 7.34 -17.90 2.45
C THR A 306 7.62 -18.72 1.19
N GLY A 307 8.70 -19.51 1.16
CA GLY A 307 9.17 -20.29 0.01
C GLY A 307 10.50 -20.98 0.28
N GLN A 308 11.07 -21.72 -0.68
CA GLN A 308 12.38 -22.37 -0.51
C GLN A 308 13.54 -21.42 -0.84
N PHE A 309 13.78 -20.45 0.04
CA PHE A 309 14.90 -19.50 -0.05
C PHE A 309 16.25 -20.17 0.23
N SER A 310 16.65 -21.11 -0.62
CA SER A 310 18.02 -21.64 -0.57
C SER A 310 18.94 -20.66 -1.29
N SER A 311 20.02 -20.27 -0.61
CA SER A 311 21.08 -19.30 -0.99
C SER A 311 21.75 -19.45 -2.38
N GLY A 312 21.25 -20.34 -3.24
CA GLY A 312 21.63 -20.38 -4.65
C GLY A 312 20.50 -19.83 -5.52
N MET A 313 20.79 -18.79 -6.30
CA MET A 313 19.95 -18.25 -7.40
C MET A 313 19.60 -19.28 -8.51
N ASN A 314 19.74 -20.58 -8.24
CA ASN A 314 19.46 -21.70 -9.13
C ASN A 314 18.41 -22.66 -8.53
N SER A 315 17.83 -22.33 -7.38
CA SER A 315 16.60 -22.97 -6.89
C SER A 315 15.44 -22.21 -7.51
N TYR A 316 14.68 -22.85 -8.40
CA TYR A 316 13.51 -22.25 -9.03
C TYR A 316 12.30 -22.18 -8.07
N ASP A 317 12.47 -22.64 -6.84
CA ASP A 317 11.40 -22.87 -5.87
C ASP A 317 11.25 -21.72 -4.85
N ALA A 318 11.60 -20.48 -5.25
CA ALA A 318 11.46 -19.31 -4.38
C ALA A 318 11.19 -18.02 -5.17
N PRO A 319 10.31 -17.13 -4.66
CA PRO A 319 9.90 -15.94 -5.38
C PRO A 319 11.06 -14.97 -5.54
N TRP A 320 11.26 -14.48 -6.76
CA TRP A 320 12.24 -13.42 -7.01
C TRP A 320 11.75 -12.12 -6.40
N ILE A 321 10.52 -11.73 -6.70
CA ILE A 321 9.90 -10.54 -6.10
C ILE A 321 8.79 -11.03 -5.15
N GLY A 322 8.83 -10.66 -3.87
CA GLY A 322 7.80 -11.06 -2.91
C GLY A 322 6.44 -10.39 -3.19
N MET A 323 6.49 -9.09 -3.50
CA MET A 323 5.30 -8.30 -3.81
C MET A 323 5.60 -7.25 -4.89
N ALA A 324 4.74 -7.16 -5.90
CA ALA A 324 4.78 -6.14 -6.94
C ALA A 324 3.44 -5.41 -7.01
N LEU A 325 3.45 -4.10 -6.77
CA LEU A 325 2.27 -3.25 -6.72
C LEU A 325 2.34 -2.16 -7.80
N ALA A 326 1.27 -1.99 -8.57
CA ALA A 326 1.24 -1.03 -9.68
C ALA A 326 -0.09 -0.29 -9.82
N GLY A 327 -0.10 0.82 -10.55
CA GLY A 327 -1.34 1.50 -10.95
C GLY A 327 -1.56 2.82 -10.22
N SER A 328 -2.81 3.24 -10.13
CA SER A 328 -3.20 4.57 -9.63
C SER A 328 -4.08 4.53 -8.39
N GLY A 329 -4.34 3.35 -7.86
CA GLY A 329 -5.15 3.13 -6.67
C GLY A 329 -4.34 3.18 -5.37
N ASP A 330 -4.97 2.77 -4.29
CA ASP A 330 -4.40 2.80 -2.94
C ASP A 330 -4.13 1.38 -2.45
N TYR A 331 -2.95 1.18 -1.87
CA TYR A 331 -2.53 -0.08 -1.28
C TYR A 331 -2.37 0.08 0.24
N ILE A 332 -3.03 -0.79 1.00
CA ILE A 332 -2.95 -0.83 2.46
C ILE A 332 -2.43 -2.21 2.84
N VAL A 333 -1.23 -2.27 3.43
CA VAL A 333 -0.59 -3.50 3.89
C VAL A 333 -0.40 -3.42 5.40
N SER A 334 -0.84 -4.41 6.15
CA SER A 334 -0.66 -4.42 7.61
C SER A 334 -0.30 -5.79 8.15
N SER A 335 0.47 -5.80 9.24
CA SER A 335 0.80 -7.02 10.01
C SER A 335 1.34 -8.16 9.15
N SER A 336 2.14 -7.86 8.11
CA SER A 336 2.52 -8.82 7.08
C SER A 336 4.00 -9.18 7.12
N HIS A 337 4.33 -10.43 6.73
CA HIS A 337 5.69 -10.93 6.62
C HIS A 337 5.95 -11.45 5.21
N ILE A 338 6.82 -10.78 4.46
CA ILE A 338 7.10 -11.08 3.06
C ILE A 338 8.57 -11.46 2.89
N GLN A 339 8.82 -12.68 2.39
CA GLN A 339 10.16 -13.18 2.09
C GLN A 339 10.38 -13.29 0.56
N SER A 340 11.60 -13.01 0.10
CA SER A 340 11.97 -13.05 -1.33
C SER A 340 13.45 -13.31 -1.55
N THR A 341 13.84 -13.72 -2.77
CA THR A 341 15.26 -13.92 -3.14
C THR A 341 15.89 -12.75 -3.91
N ASP A 342 15.09 -11.83 -4.49
CA ASP A 342 15.61 -10.64 -5.19
C ASP A 342 15.10 -9.34 -4.56
N SER A 343 13.79 -9.15 -4.51
CA SER A 343 13.19 -7.93 -3.97
C SER A 343 11.95 -8.20 -3.13
N ALA A 344 11.89 -7.67 -1.90
CA ALA A 344 10.73 -7.94 -1.06
C ALA A 344 9.48 -7.21 -1.57
N LEU A 345 9.64 -5.94 -1.95
CA LEU A 345 8.56 -5.11 -2.50
C LEU A 345 9.06 -4.23 -3.66
N LYS A 346 8.31 -4.20 -4.75
CA LYS A 346 8.45 -3.20 -5.83
C LYS A 346 7.14 -2.49 -6.04
N THR A 347 7.14 -1.16 -6.00
CA THR A 347 5.95 -0.35 -6.30
C THR A 347 6.17 0.60 -7.45
N SER A 348 5.11 0.82 -8.23
CA SER A 348 5.11 1.75 -9.36
C SER A 348 3.73 2.33 -9.66
N GLY A 349 3.67 3.34 -10.53
CA GLY A 349 2.44 4.04 -10.87
C GLY A 349 2.22 5.29 -10.02
N THR A 350 1.01 5.85 -9.98
CA THR A 350 0.72 7.15 -9.34
C THR A 350 -0.17 7.04 -8.11
N GLY A 351 -0.34 5.83 -7.58
CA GLY A 351 -1.14 5.54 -6.40
C GLY A 351 -0.49 5.94 -5.08
N THR A 352 -1.06 5.45 -3.98
CA THR A 352 -0.50 5.56 -2.63
C THR A 352 -0.26 4.18 -2.00
N LEU A 353 0.67 4.12 -1.05
CA LEU A 353 1.00 2.91 -0.30
C LEU A 353 1.08 3.24 1.19
N SER A 354 0.38 2.48 2.01
CA SER A 354 0.50 2.51 3.47
C SER A 354 0.89 1.14 3.96
N ILE A 355 1.97 1.04 4.73
CA ILE A 355 2.45 -0.20 5.33
C ILE A 355 2.57 -0.01 6.84
N THR A 356 1.96 -0.90 7.62
CA THR A 356 2.07 -0.89 9.09
C THR A 356 2.47 -2.25 9.65
N ASP A 357 3.23 -2.28 10.74
CA ASP A 357 3.55 -3.49 11.54
C ASP A 357 4.07 -4.67 10.69
N SER A 358 4.96 -4.42 9.71
CA SER A 358 5.31 -5.42 8.70
C SER A 358 6.81 -5.69 8.61
N LEU A 359 7.16 -6.93 8.29
CA LEU A 359 8.52 -7.43 8.10
C LEU A 359 8.75 -7.84 6.65
N PHE A 360 9.80 -7.28 6.05
CA PHE A 360 10.25 -7.62 4.70
C PHE A 360 11.65 -8.22 4.75
N GLU A 361 11.83 -9.38 4.14
CA GLU A 361 13.13 -10.05 4.05
C GLU A 361 13.48 -10.33 2.58
N SER A 362 14.71 -10.00 2.19
CA SER A 362 15.20 -10.28 0.84
C SER A 362 16.70 -10.46 0.77
N ASP A 363 17.19 -11.10 -0.30
CA ASP A 363 18.64 -11.27 -0.47
C ASP A 363 19.33 -10.06 -1.11
N ARG A 364 18.63 -9.26 -1.95
CA ARG A 364 19.26 -8.17 -2.72
C ARG A 364 18.66 -6.78 -2.47
N ILE A 365 17.36 -6.58 -2.66
CA ILE A 365 16.69 -5.29 -2.48
C ILE A 365 15.53 -5.44 -1.50
N GLY A 366 15.40 -4.59 -0.48
CA GLY A 366 14.24 -4.61 0.40
C GLY A 366 13.00 -4.05 -0.30
N LEU A 367 12.88 -2.74 -0.30
CA LEU A 367 11.74 -2.01 -0.87
C LEU A 367 12.20 -1.09 -2.01
N SER A 368 11.41 -0.99 -3.08
CA SER A 368 11.70 -0.08 -4.19
C SER A 368 10.45 0.71 -4.58
N PHE A 369 10.57 2.04 -4.56
CA PHE A 369 9.50 2.99 -4.83
C PHE A 369 9.80 3.76 -6.12
N SER A 370 9.29 3.23 -7.24
CA SER A 370 9.54 3.78 -8.58
C SER A 370 8.25 4.34 -9.18
N GLY A 371 7.93 5.57 -8.80
CA GLY A 371 6.85 6.35 -9.43
C GLY A 371 5.70 6.68 -8.49
N ILE A 372 5.55 5.91 -7.40
CA ILE A 372 4.45 6.05 -6.45
C ILE A 372 4.39 7.48 -5.90
N SER A 373 3.17 8.02 -5.77
CA SER A 373 3.00 9.44 -5.43
C SER A 373 3.32 9.70 -3.97
N ALA A 374 2.87 8.80 -3.10
CA ALA A 374 3.14 8.87 -1.67
C ALA A 374 3.28 7.49 -1.03
N THR A 375 4.10 7.40 0.01
CA THR A 375 4.24 6.19 0.84
C THR A 375 4.27 6.54 2.33
N THR A 376 3.56 5.76 3.13
CA THR A 376 3.61 5.80 4.59
C THR A 376 4.12 4.46 5.11
N LEU A 377 5.19 4.47 5.90
CA LEU A 377 5.72 3.30 6.61
C LEU A 377 5.64 3.57 8.11
N ASP A 378 5.01 2.69 8.86
CA ASP A 378 4.89 2.76 10.32
C ASP A 378 5.24 1.39 10.92
N SER A 379 6.23 1.34 11.82
CA SER A 379 6.65 0.09 12.48
C SER A 379 7.05 -0.99 11.44
N VAL A 380 7.95 -0.63 10.52
CA VAL A 380 8.38 -1.47 9.39
C VAL A 380 9.83 -1.90 9.56
N VAL A 381 10.08 -3.21 9.42
CA VAL A 381 11.41 -3.79 9.44
C VAL A 381 11.77 -4.35 8.07
N VAL A 382 12.94 -3.96 7.56
CA VAL A 382 13.50 -4.44 6.29
C VAL A 382 14.84 -5.12 6.58
N ASN A 383 14.90 -6.43 6.39
CA ASN A 383 16.12 -7.22 6.57
C ASN A 383 16.67 -7.68 5.22
N ILE A 384 17.94 -7.38 4.99
CA ILE A 384 18.68 -7.78 3.79
C ILE A 384 19.72 -8.83 4.16
N SER A 385 19.82 -9.90 3.36
CA SER A 385 20.88 -10.90 3.52
C SER A 385 22.27 -10.32 3.26
N THR A 386 23.30 -10.95 3.81
CA THR A 386 24.70 -10.53 3.60
C THR A 386 25.06 -10.48 2.11
N GLY A 387 25.58 -9.34 1.66
CA GLY A 387 25.96 -9.10 0.26
C GLY A 387 24.81 -8.60 -0.62
N GLY A 388 23.68 -8.20 -0.03
CA GLY A 388 22.62 -7.50 -0.72
C GLY A 388 23.04 -6.11 -1.20
N GLU A 389 22.22 -5.53 -2.08
CA GLU A 389 22.53 -4.28 -2.78
C GLU A 389 21.91 -3.07 -2.08
N LYS A 390 20.61 -3.11 -1.77
CA LYS A 390 19.90 -1.98 -1.18
C LYS A 390 18.85 -2.38 -0.14
N GLY A 391 18.70 -1.60 0.92
CA GLY A 391 17.55 -1.72 1.81
C GLY A 391 16.29 -1.10 1.19
N ILE A 392 16.30 0.21 0.96
CA ILE A 392 15.21 0.95 0.33
C ILE A 392 15.74 1.83 -0.81
N ASP A 393 15.06 1.81 -1.96
CA ASP A 393 15.36 2.63 -3.13
C ASP A 393 14.17 3.52 -3.50
N ILE A 394 14.33 4.84 -3.42
CA ILE A 394 13.29 5.84 -3.63
C ILE A 394 13.69 6.76 -4.79
N LEU A 395 12.87 6.80 -5.84
CA LEU A 395 13.18 7.62 -7.03
C LEU A 395 12.43 8.96 -7.10
N GLN A 396 11.27 9.06 -6.44
CA GLN A 396 10.44 10.26 -6.40
C GLN A 396 9.31 10.09 -5.38
N GLY A 397 8.53 11.14 -5.15
CA GLY A 397 7.30 11.11 -4.34
C GLY A 397 7.45 11.79 -2.98
N ALA A 398 6.38 11.73 -2.18
CA ALA A 398 6.34 12.22 -0.81
C ALA A 398 6.22 11.06 0.17
N HIS A 399 7.11 10.97 1.15
CA HIS A 399 7.23 9.81 2.01
C HIS A 399 7.17 10.19 3.48
N THR A 400 6.44 9.40 4.26
CA THR A 400 6.32 9.58 5.72
C THR A 400 6.70 8.31 6.44
N PHE A 401 7.68 8.37 7.34
CA PHE A 401 8.19 7.19 8.06
C PHE A 401 8.12 7.36 9.59
N SER A 402 7.74 6.30 10.29
CA SER A 402 7.80 6.17 11.75
C SER A 402 8.25 4.74 12.11
N ASP A 403 9.15 4.58 13.07
CA ASP A 403 9.72 3.30 13.51
C ASP A 403 10.23 2.42 12.34
N LEU A 404 11.06 3.02 11.46
CA LEU A 404 11.61 2.34 10.28
C LEU A 404 13.00 1.77 10.56
N HIS A 405 13.14 0.43 10.47
CA HIS A 405 14.42 -0.27 10.67
C HIS A 405 14.89 -0.97 9.40
N ILE A 406 16.09 -0.65 8.94
CA ILE A 406 16.72 -1.23 7.74
C ILE A 406 18.03 -1.90 8.15
N ASN A 407 18.10 -3.22 8.03
CA ASN A 407 19.21 -4.00 8.60
C ASN A 407 19.84 -4.92 7.57
N MET A 408 21.17 -4.99 7.58
CA MET A 408 21.96 -6.06 6.98
C MET A 408 22.99 -6.55 8.00
N PRO A 409 23.38 -7.84 8.02
CA PRO A 409 24.46 -8.28 8.89
C PRO A 409 25.77 -7.55 8.59
N PHE A 410 26.35 -6.89 9.61
CA PHE A 410 27.56 -6.08 9.44
C PHE A 410 28.74 -6.87 8.88
N ASN A 411 29.37 -6.30 7.86
CA ASN A 411 30.61 -6.78 7.27
C ASN A 411 31.56 -5.60 6.98
N GLN A 412 32.69 -5.53 7.68
CA GLN A 412 33.67 -4.46 7.51
C GLN A 412 34.31 -4.39 6.10
N PHE A 413 34.18 -5.45 5.29
CA PHE A 413 34.70 -5.50 3.92
C PHE A 413 33.61 -5.27 2.87
N GLU A 414 32.39 -4.96 3.30
CA GLU A 414 31.27 -4.66 2.44
C GLU A 414 31.58 -3.42 1.58
N SER A 415 31.10 -3.39 0.33
CA SER A 415 31.37 -2.27 -0.57
C SER A 415 30.23 -2.06 -1.54
N GLY A 416 29.72 -0.84 -1.62
CA GLY A 416 28.72 -0.43 -2.61
C GLY A 416 27.26 -0.74 -2.26
N SER A 417 26.96 -1.45 -1.16
CA SER A 417 25.59 -1.61 -0.67
C SER A 417 25.08 -0.35 0.04
N ILE A 418 23.78 -0.06 -0.09
CA ILE A 418 23.17 1.18 0.42
C ILE A 418 21.93 0.85 1.26
N GLY A 419 21.86 1.30 2.51
CA GLY A 419 20.68 1.06 3.35
C GLY A 419 19.44 1.78 2.82
N MET A 420 19.52 3.09 2.63
CA MET A 420 18.48 3.89 1.97
C MET A 420 19.09 4.80 0.90
N GLU A 421 18.54 4.73 -0.31
CA GLU A 421 18.90 5.64 -1.40
C GLU A 421 17.66 6.43 -1.83
N ALA A 422 17.77 7.76 -1.84
CA ALA A 422 16.67 8.67 -2.11
C ALA A 422 17.02 9.70 -3.18
N TRP A 423 16.16 9.81 -4.19
CA TRP A 423 16.28 10.74 -5.32
C TRP A 423 14.98 11.52 -5.53
N TRP A 424 15.10 12.82 -5.86
CA TRP A 424 13.98 13.70 -6.26
C TRP A 424 12.71 13.57 -5.40
N CYS A 425 12.86 13.44 -4.08
CA CYS A 425 11.75 13.19 -3.17
C CYS A 425 11.78 14.07 -1.92
N ASN A 426 10.66 14.07 -1.21
CA ASN A 426 10.56 14.63 0.13
C ASN A 426 10.30 13.49 1.11
N ILE A 427 11.12 13.40 2.16
CA ILE A 427 10.98 12.44 3.25
C ILE A 427 10.75 13.22 4.54
N ASP A 428 9.66 12.90 5.24
CA ASP A 428 9.35 13.38 6.58
C ASP A 428 9.29 12.17 7.52
N ALA A 429 10.10 12.15 8.58
CA ALA A 429 10.23 10.98 9.43
C ALA A 429 10.22 11.31 10.92
N GLU A 430 9.59 10.46 11.72
CA GLU A 430 9.82 10.45 13.16
C GLU A 430 11.20 9.85 13.40
N ASP A 431 11.38 8.55 13.13
CA ASP A 431 12.67 7.88 13.27
C ASP A 431 13.02 6.93 12.13
N ILE A 432 14.31 6.87 11.81
CA ILE A 432 14.90 5.92 10.85
C ILE A 432 16.18 5.33 11.45
N SER A 433 16.29 4.00 11.43
CA SER A 433 17.47 3.25 11.84
C SER A 433 18.01 2.42 10.68
N VAL A 434 19.31 2.56 10.39
CA VAL A 434 19.99 1.83 9.33
C VAL A 434 21.28 1.21 9.84
N SER A 435 21.47 -0.10 9.60
CA SER A 435 22.67 -0.80 10.02
C SER A 435 23.24 -1.82 9.04
N GLY A 436 24.58 -1.93 8.99
CA GLY A 436 25.30 -3.02 8.35
C GLY A 436 25.68 -2.87 6.88
N PHE A 437 25.32 -1.75 6.24
CA PHE A 437 25.55 -1.49 4.81
C PHE A 437 26.92 -0.87 4.54
N ALA A 438 27.35 -0.76 3.28
CA ALA A 438 28.53 0.05 2.97
C ALA A 438 28.25 1.54 3.19
N HIS A 439 27.09 1.99 2.71
CA HIS A 439 26.55 3.33 2.94
C HIS A 439 25.23 3.19 3.69
N SER A 440 25.05 3.86 4.83
CA SER A 440 23.74 3.81 5.52
C SER A 440 22.68 4.54 4.69
N MET A 441 22.90 5.82 4.38
CA MET A 441 21.89 6.65 3.73
C MET A 441 22.51 7.62 2.72
N ASN A 442 21.96 7.62 1.51
CA ASN A 442 22.32 8.52 0.43
C ASN A 442 21.09 9.34 0.01
N VAL A 443 21.20 10.67 0.07
CA VAL A 443 20.14 11.62 -0.27
C VAL A 443 20.60 12.50 -1.42
N HIS A 444 19.90 12.43 -2.54
CA HIS A 444 20.22 13.10 -3.80
C HIS A 444 19.09 14.00 -4.25
N GLU A 445 19.37 15.29 -4.49
CA GLU A 445 18.40 16.26 -5.01
C GLU A 445 17.04 16.20 -4.27
N SER A 446 17.08 15.99 -2.95
CA SER A 446 15.92 15.66 -2.12
C SER A 446 15.90 16.47 -0.83
N ILE A 447 14.74 16.46 -0.16
CA ILE A 447 14.56 17.02 1.18
C ILE A 447 14.34 15.87 2.16
N LEU A 448 15.13 15.84 3.23
CA LEU A 448 14.97 14.91 4.35
C LEU A 448 14.74 15.71 5.63
N GLU A 449 13.58 15.55 6.23
CA GLU A 449 13.28 16.01 7.60
C GLU A 449 13.04 14.80 8.49
N SER A 450 13.70 14.74 9.64
CA SER A 450 13.56 13.64 10.60
C SER A 450 13.66 14.14 12.05
N GLU A 451 13.00 13.49 13.01
CA GLU A 451 13.29 13.71 14.44
C GLU A 451 14.58 12.99 14.83
N ASP A 452 14.63 11.67 14.62
CA ASP A 452 15.77 10.82 14.97
C ASP A 452 16.31 10.02 13.78
N LEU A 453 17.63 10.03 13.62
CA LEU A 453 18.33 9.31 12.56
C LEU A 453 19.51 8.53 13.14
N THR A 454 19.45 7.20 13.05
CA THR A 454 20.49 6.29 13.58
C THR A 454 21.17 5.55 12.43
N LEU A 455 22.43 5.88 12.15
CA LEU A 455 23.21 5.34 11.03
C LEU A 455 24.47 4.67 11.56
N VAL A 456 24.41 3.35 11.75
CA VAL A 456 25.44 2.64 12.51
C VAL A 456 25.99 1.42 11.79
N ASP A 457 27.24 1.07 12.10
CA ASP A 457 27.89 -0.13 11.60
C ASP A 457 27.90 -0.18 10.07
N SER A 458 28.40 0.88 9.43
CA SER A 458 28.60 0.96 7.99
C SER A 458 30.07 0.80 7.62
N SER A 459 30.40 0.16 6.49
CA SER A 459 31.81 -0.02 6.14
C SER A 459 32.46 1.22 5.52
N GLN A 460 31.69 2.15 4.93
CA GLN A 460 32.23 3.31 4.20
C GLN A 460 31.62 4.64 4.64
N GLN A 461 30.29 4.75 4.70
CA GLN A 461 29.61 6.04 4.90
C GLN A 461 28.40 5.91 5.81
N GLY A 462 28.21 6.85 6.73
CA GLY A 462 26.94 7.03 7.44
C GLY A 462 25.93 7.73 6.54
N LEU A 463 25.97 9.07 6.53
CA LEU A 463 25.10 9.93 5.71
C LEU A 463 25.88 10.54 4.54
N TYR A 464 25.30 10.48 3.35
CA TYR A 464 25.77 11.21 2.16
C TYR A 464 24.64 12.10 1.62
N GLY A 465 24.91 13.40 1.48
CA GLY A 465 24.02 14.37 0.86
C GLY A 465 24.63 14.96 -0.41
N SER A 466 23.85 14.99 -1.50
CA SER A 466 24.23 15.63 -2.76
C SER A 466 23.11 16.52 -3.26
N SER A 467 23.37 17.82 -3.44
CA SER A 467 22.35 18.82 -3.82
C SER A 467 21.05 18.72 -3.01
N SER A 468 21.17 18.43 -1.71
CA SER A 468 20.04 18.08 -0.84
C SER A 468 19.95 18.98 0.40
N ALA A 469 18.75 19.06 0.97
CA ALA A 469 18.49 19.74 2.24
C ALA A 469 18.12 18.71 3.31
N ILE A 470 18.89 18.66 4.38
CA ILE A 470 18.73 17.67 5.45
C ILE A 470 18.49 18.38 6.78
N ARG A 471 17.47 17.96 7.52
CA ARG A 471 17.15 18.49 8.84
C ARG A 471 16.86 17.34 9.80
N VAL A 472 17.63 17.27 10.90
CA VAL A 472 17.39 16.32 11.99
C VAL A 472 17.09 17.11 13.26
N SER A 473 15.84 17.01 13.72
CA SER A 473 15.28 17.91 14.71
C SER A 473 15.47 17.47 16.15
N ASP A 474 15.86 16.21 16.42
CA ASP A 474 16.29 15.75 17.75
C ASP A 474 17.73 15.19 17.76
N SER A 475 17.95 13.98 17.23
CA SER A 475 19.26 13.31 17.29
C SER A 475 19.68 12.60 16.02
N LEU A 476 20.89 12.91 15.54
CA LEU A 476 21.62 12.11 14.55
C LEU A 476 22.76 11.35 15.25
N GLU A 477 22.73 10.02 15.17
CA GLU A 477 23.86 9.15 15.55
C GLU A 477 24.55 8.59 14.29
N THR A 478 25.85 8.80 14.18
CA THR A 478 26.71 8.07 13.23
C THR A 478 27.78 7.29 13.99
N ARG A 479 27.91 5.99 13.69
CA ARG A 479 28.87 5.13 14.39
C ARG A 479 29.46 4.08 13.48
N VAL A 480 30.80 3.94 13.49
CA VAL A 480 31.55 2.95 12.70
C VAL A 480 31.27 3.10 11.20
N SER A 481 32.12 3.85 10.53
CA SER A 481 32.21 4.01 9.07
C SER A 481 33.46 4.80 8.72
N ASP A 482 34.01 4.71 7.52
CA ASP A 482 35.14 5.57 7.14
C ASP A 482 34.75 7.05 7.34
N ASN A 483 33.57 7.44 6.84
CA ASN A 483 33.07 8.79 7.00
C ASN A 483 31.70 8.81 7.69
N GLY A 484 31.51 9.68 8.68
CA GLY A 484 30.23 9.84 9.37
C GLY A 484 29.20 10.52 8.46
N ILE A 485 29.49 11.76 8.08
CA ILE A 485 28.65 12.61 7.22
C ILE A 485 29.48 13.16 6.06
N VAL A 486 28.94 13.14 4.85
CA VAL A 486 29.53 13.77 3.66
C VAL A 486 28.49 14.64 2.97
N MET A 487 28.81 15.91 2.74
CA MET A 487 27.90 16.88 2.12
C MET A 487 28.53 17.50 0.88
N VAL A 488 27.89 17.30 -0.27
CA VAL A 488 28.29 17.84 -1.58
C VAL A 488 27.20 18.78 -2.11
N SER A 489 27.52 20.06 -2.30
CA SER A 489 26.55 21.11 -2.66
C SER A 489 25.24 21.05 -1.85
N SER A 490 25.30 20.75 -0.55
CA SER A 490 24.15 20.39 0.28
C SER A 490 24.15 21.14 1.61
N ASN A 491 22.99 21.25 2.26
CA ASN A 491 22.86 21.84 3.60
C ASN A 491 22.33 20.83 4.62
N ALA A 492 22.90 20.84 5.84
CA ALA A 492 22.38 20.06 6.97
C ALA A 492 22.17 20.94 8.21
N VAL A 493 21.01 20.78 8.86
CA VAL A 493 20.69 21.40 10.15
C VAL A 493 20.39 20.30 11.16
N LEU A 494 21.28 20.13 12.14
CA LEU A 494 21.27 19.01 13.08
C LEU A 494 21.14 19.55 14.50
N ARG A 495 20.12 19.14 15.24
CA ARG A 495 19.98 19.54 16.65
C ARG A 495 21.07 18.90 17.49
N THR A 496 21.15 17.57 17.48
CA THR A 496 22.22 16.83 18.12
C THR A 496 22.94 15.95 17.11
N LEU A 497 24.27 15.94 17.18
CA LEU A 497 25.11 14.99 16.45
C LEU A 497 25.95 14.20 17.45
N THR A 498 25.85 12.88 17.41
CA THR A 498 26.76 11.96 18.08
C THR A 498 27.53 11.18 17.02
N SER A 499 28.82 11.48 16.86
CA SER A 499 29.69 10.82 15.88
C SER A 499 30.78 10.01 16.57
N SER A 500 31.00 8.76 16.13
CA SER A 500 32.02 7.92 16.74
C SER A 500 32.64 6.87 15.81
N PHE A 501 33.95 6.65 16.01
CA PHE A 501 34.74 5.63 15.30
C PHE A 501 34.78 5.81 13.77
N HIS A 502 35.03 7.03 13.32
CA HIS A 502 35.24 7.35 11.91
C HIS A 502 36.72 7.55 11.54
N GLU A 503 37.06 7.49 10.25
CA GLU A 503 38.23 8.21 9.75
C GLU A 503 37.97 9.71 9.94
N ASP A 504 36.99 10.27 9.22
CA ASP A 504 36.55 11.65 9.36
C ASP A 504 35.05 11.71 9.70
N ALA A 505 34.68 12.43 10.76
CA ALA A 505 33.28 12.44 11.21
C ALA A 505 32.37 13.28 10.30
N VAL A 506 32.83 14.43 9.80
CA VAL A 506 32.03 15.31 8.92
C VAL A 506 32.89 15.92 7.82
N MET A 507 32.63 15.56 6.56
CA MET A 507 33.28 16.17 5.39
C MET A 507 32.32 17.12 4.65
N ILE A 508 32.79 18.33 4.36
CA ILE A 508 31.96 19.41 3.80
C ILE A 508 32.62 20.01 2.56
N ASP A 509 32.00 19.81 1.40
CA ASP A 509 32.43 20.41 0.14
C ASP A 509 32.27 21.95 0.12
N SER A 510 32.94 22.64 -0.81
CA SER A 510 32.96 24.12 -0.87
C SER A 510 31.60 24.78 -1.02
N ASP A 511 30.64 24.09 -1.64
CA ASP A 511 29.27 24.59 -1.83
C ASP A 511 28.28 24.05 -0.77
N SER A 512 28.79 23.50 0.33
CA SER A 512 27.99 22.89 1.41
C SER A 512 28.09 23.65 2.73
N GLU A 513 27.03 23.54 3.55
CA GLU A 513 26.97 24.09 4.91
C GLU A 513 26.38 23.06 5.88
N VAL A 514 27.06 22.84 7.01
CA VAL A 514 26.56 21.98 8.10
C VAL A 514 26.45 22.82 9.36
N THR A 515 25.25 22.84 9.94
CA THR A 515 24.95 23.52 11.20
C THR A 515 24.53 22.50 12.25
N VAL A 516 25.32 22.39 13.32
CA VAL A 516 25.09 21.46 14.43
C VAL A 516 24.94 22.23 15.73
N TRP A 517 23.77 22.19 16.38
CA TRP A 517 23.60 22.89 17.66
C TRP A 517 24.46 22.24 18.76
N SER A 518 24.34 20.92 18.96
CA SER A 518 25.10 20.20 19.99
C SER A 518 25.81 18.99 19.41
N TRP A 519 27.14 19.02 19.39
CA TRP A 519 27.96 17.96 18.83
C TRP A 519 28.81 17.25 19.89
N THR A 520 28.68 15.94 19.94
CA THR A 520 29.60 15.03 20.64
C THR A 520 30.34 14.18 19.61
N SER A 521 31.68 14.24 19.64
CA SER A 521 32.55 13.45 18.78
C SER A 521 33.50 12.59 19.61
N THR A 522 33.65 11.32 19.27
CA THR A 522 34.51 10.39 20.03
C THR A 522 35.27 9.40 19.16
N SER A 523 36.57 9.23 19.45
CA SER A 523 37.41 8.16 18.92
C SER A 523 37.53 8.10 17.38
N ASN A 524 37.47 9.24 16.68
CA ASN A 524 37.80 9.31 15.25
C ASN A 524 39.33 9.29 15.05
N LEU A 525 39.77 8.78 13.89
CA LEU A 525 41.18 8.66 13.54
C LEU A 525 41.75 9.95 12.94
N GLY A 526 40.99 10.61 12.09
CA GLY A 526 41.32 11.83 11.37
C GLY A 526 40.79 13.09 12.06
N PHE A 527 40.05 13.91 11.32
CA PHE A 527 39.43 15.11 11.81
C PHE A 527 37.99 14.85 12.29
N ASP A 528 37.55 15.65 13.26
CA ASP A 528 36.13 15.68 13.59
C ASP A 528 35.36 16.34 12.43
N SER A 529 35.95 17.34 11.77
CA SER A 529 35.44 17.83 10.49
C SER A 529 36.55 18.32 9.56
N GLU A 530 36.39 18.09 8.26
CA GLU A 530 37.29 18.59 7.21
C GLU A 530 36.54 19.05 5.93
N GLY A 531 37.23 19.81 5.08
CA GLY A 531 36.73 20.21 3.76
C GLY A 531 36.71 21.73 3.51
N ASP A 532 36.20 22.12 2.35
CA ASP A 532 36.24 23.52 1.88
C ASP A 532 34.96 24.32 2.19
N GLY A 533 33.96 23.69 2.80
CA GLY A 533 32.67 24.33 3.11
C GLY A 533 32.61 25.06 4.46
N ILE A 534 31.38 25.32 4.90
CA ILE A 534 31.05 26.04 6.13
C ILE A 534 30.56 25.07 7.21
N LEU A 535 31.19 25.12 8.38
CA LEU A 535 30.76 24.42 9.58
C LEU A 535 30.32 25.43 10.65
N ASN A 536 29.05 25.38 11.06
CA ASN A 536 28.58 26.01 12.28
C ASN A 536 28.37 24.92 13.34
N TYR A 537 29.01 25.02 14.49
CA TYR A 537 28.98 23.91 15.46
C TYR A 537 28.97 24.38 16.90
N GLY A 538 28.11 23.80 17.73
CA GLY A 538 28.19 23.89 19.19
C GLY A 538 28.69 22.57 19.78
N THR A 539 29.48 22.65 20.85
CA THR A 539 30.00 21.45 21.55
C THR A 539 30.52 21.84 22.94
N SER A 540 30.75 20.86 23.81
CA SER A 540 31.51 21.02 25.05
C SER A 540 32.95 20.50 24.95
N GLN A 541 33.30 19.87 23.83
CA GLN A 541 34.59 19.22 23.60
C GLN A 541 35.56 20.13 22.82
N THR A 542 36.85 19.75 22.85
CA THR A 542 37.85 20.26 21.92
C THR A 542 37.83 19.38 20.69
N LEU A 543 37.38 19.92 19.56
CA LEU A 543 37.29 19.20 18.29
C LEU A 543 38.51 19.49 17.41
N SER A 544 38.92 18.51 16.62
CA SER A 544 39.93 18.63 15.57
C SER A 544 39.25 19.06 14.27
N LEU A 545 39.39 20.33 13.89
CA LEU A 545 38.69 20.90 12.73
C LEU A 545 39.67 21.36 11.66
N ASN A 546 39.43 20.93 10.43
CA ASN A 546 40.19 21.27 9.22
C ASN A 546 39.24 21.69 8.07
N THR A 547 38.18 22.41 8.43
CA THR A 547 37.27 23.07 7.50
C THR A 547 37.71 24.49 7.17
N THR A 548 37.33 25.02 5.99
CA THR A 548 37.72 26.37 5.55
C THR A 548 37.08 27.46 6.40
N THR A 549 35.80 27.33 6.74
CA THR A 549 35.07 28.28 7.61
C THR A 549 34.41 27.55 8.77
N ASN A 550 34.82 27.87 9.99
CA ASN A 550 34.36 27.17 11.19
C ASN A 550 33.86 28.23 12.17
N ASN A 551 32.55 28.28 12.40
CA ASN A 551 31.96 29.22 13.32
C ASN A 551 31.46 28.49 14.56
N ARG A 552 32.00 28.84 15.73
CA ARG A 552 31.51 28.30 16.99
C ARG A 552 30.11 28.84 17.30
N LEU A 553 29.19 27.94 17.61
CA LEU A 553 27.89 28.26 18.19
C LEU A 553 27.99 28.26 19.71
N TRP A 554 27.45 29.31 20.32
CA TRP A 554 27.35 29.48 21.75
C TRP A 554 25.89 29.42 22.16
N GLU A 555 25.59 28.57 23.15
CA GLU A 555 24.30 28.61 23.82
C GLU A 555 24.19 29.91 24.63
N MET A 556 23.33 30.81 24.15
CA MET A 556 23.08 32.09 24.79
C MET A 556 21.66 32.13 25.35
N ALA A 557 21.52 32.75 26.53
CA ALA A 557 20.20 33.02 27.11
C ALA A 557 19.59 34.25 26.43
N ILE A 558 18.53 34.04 25.65
CA ILE A 558 17.82 35.11 24.95
C ILE A 558 16.54 35.42 25.70
N THR A 559 16.40 36.66 26.17
CA THR A 559 15.14 37.14 26.76
C THR A 559 14.30 37.85 25.72
N PHE A 560 13.01 37.56 25.71
CA PHE A 560 12.00 38.14 24.84
C PHE A 560 11.04 38.95 25.71
N GLU A 561 10.96 40.24 25.43
CA GLU A 561 10.20 41.19 26.24
C GLU A 561 9.35 42.09 25.36
N ASP A 562 8.20 42.54 25.87
CA ASP A 562 7.43 43.61 25.23
C ASP A 562 8.15 44.97 25.41
N LEU A 563 7.67 46.01 24.71
CA LEU A 563 8.23 47.37 24.78
C LEU A 563 8.17 48.02 26.18
N THR A 564 7.50 47.38 27.14
CA THR A 564 7.42 47.81 28.54
C THR A 564 8.25 46.93 29.49
N GLY A 565 8.97 45.93 28.97
CA GLY A 565 9.85 45.02 29.70
C GLY A 565 9.15 43.81 30.32
N ASN A 566 7.91 43.49 29.95
CA ASN A 566 7.26 42.25 30.42
C ASN A 566 7.72 41.07 29.56
N PRO A 567 7.93 39.86 30.14
CA PRO A 567 8.32 38.68 29.38
C PRO A 567 7.25 38.27 28.37
N VAL A 568 7.68 37.84 27.18
CA VAL A 568 6.82 37.40 26.07
C VAL A 568 7.28 36.04 25.57
N ASP A 569 6.39 35.06 25.53
CA ASP A 569 6.66 33.73 24.97
C ASP A 569 6.62 33.79 23.43
N ALA A 570 7.65 34.41 22.86
CA ALA A 570 7.80 34.57 21.42
C ALA A 570 8.27 33.26 20.76
N ASP A 571 7.71 32.97 19.59
CA ASP A 571 8.28 32.01 18.66
C ASP A 571 9.56 32.58 18.08
N TRP A 572 10.60 31.77 17.99
CA TRP A 572 11.90 32.17 17.49
C TRP A 572 12.39 31.26 16.38
N GLN A 573 13.19 31.83 15.47
CA GLN A 573 13.89 31.13 14.42
C GLN A 573 15.33 31.63 14.33
N VAL A 574 16.30 30.72 14.31
CA VAL A 574 17.74 31.04 14.20
C VAL A 574 18.48 29.85 13.60
N LEU A 575 19.34 30.09 12.60
CA LEU A 575 20.22 29.06 12.01
C LEU A 575 19.49 27.77 11.57
N GLY A 576 18.24 27.87 11.12
CA GLY A 576 17.41 26.72 10.73
C GLY A 576 16.71 26.00 11.88
N PHE A 577 16.96 26.40 13.13
CA PHE A 577 16.23 25.95 14.31
C PHE A 577 15.05 26.86 14.62
N SER A 578 14.02 26.30 15.25
CA SER A 578 12.86 27.02 15.71
C SER A 578 12.39 26.50 17.06
N GLY A 579 11.61 27.32 17.76
CA GLY A 579 10.96 26.94 19.02
C GLY A 579 10.18 28.12 19.61
N THR A 580 9.65 27.93 20.81
CA THR A 580 8.91 28.98 21.55
C THR A 580 9.59 29.24 22.89
N ALA A 581 9.69 30.51 23.26
CA ALA A 581 10.21 30.89 24.57
C ALA A 581 9.27 30.45 25.71
N SER A 582 9.85 30.23 26.90
CA SER A 582 9.10 29.86 28.10
C SER A 582 9.37 30.87 29.20
N SER A 583 8.33 31.57 29.66
CA SER A 583 8.44 32.70 30.59
C SER A 583 9.33 33.84 30.05
N GLY A 584 9.25 34.10 28.74
CA GLY A 584 10.01 35.14 28.05
C GLY A 584 11.50 34.87 27.90
N SER A 585 11.93 33.60 27.95
CA SER A 585 13.32 33.22 27.78
C SER A 585 13.48 31.90 27.03
N ALA A 586 14.52 31.79 26.21
CA ALA A 586 14.97 30.53 25.63
C ALA A 586 16.50 30.50 25.49
N VAL A 587 17.05 29.31 25.41
CA VAL A 587 18.46 29.09 25.07
C VAL A 587 18.55 28.83 23.57
N LEU A 588 19.28 29.67 22.87
CA LEU A 588 19.41 29.61 21.41
C LEU A 588 20.88 29.40 21.02
N PRO A 589 21.17 28.69 19.91
CA PRO A 589 22.49 28.65 19.34
C PRO A 589 22.77 29.98 18.62
N VAL A 590 23.80 30.70 19.04
CA VAL A 590 24.22 31.94 18.39
C VAL A 590 25.67 31.81 17.93
N SER A 591 25.90 32.05 16.64
CA SER A 591 27.22 31.97 16.02
C SER A 591 28.13 33.13 16.45
N GLU A 592 29.41 32.84 16.69
CA GLU A 592 30.45 33.86 16.90
C GLU A 592 30.68 34.76 15.68
N SER A 593 30.23 34.35 14.49
CA SER A 593 30.20 35.20 13.29
C SER A 593 28.95 36.09 13.20
N GLY A 594 28.00 35.92 14.12
CA GLY A 594 26.69 36.58 14.13
C GLY A 594 25.56 35.65 13.68
N SER A 595 24.35 35.83 14.22
CA SER A 595 23.17 35.07 13.80
C SER A 595 21.95 35.96 13.74
N HIS A 596 21.10 35.74 12.73
CA HIS A 596 19.81 36.40 12.62
C HIS A 596 18.79 35.60 13.41
N ILE A 597 18.24 36.23 14.46
CA ILE A 597 17.15 35.71 15.27
C ILE A 597 15.90 36.46 14.89
N THR A 598 14.95 35.76 14.28
CA THR A 598 13.59 36.26 14.10
C THR A 598 12.79 35.85 15.32
N ALA A 599 12.14 36.79 15.99
CA ALA A 599 11.28 36.54 17.14
C ALA A 599 9.89 37.12 16.89
N THR A 600 8.83 36.32 16.99
CA THR A 600 7.45 36.72 16.70
C THR A 600 6.50 36.30 17.81
N TYR A 601 5.52 37.14 18.13
CA TYR A 601 4.44 36.86 19.05
C TYR A 601 3.13 37.36 18.45
N ALA A 602 2.14 36.47 18.29
CA ALA A 602 0.87 36.77 17.62
C ALA A 602 1.04 37.43 16.23
N GLY A 603 2.03 36.98 15.46
CA GLY A 603 2.34 37.50 14.11
C GLY A 603 3.10 38.83 14.07
N VAL A 604 3.43 39.45 15.22
CA VAL A 604 4.25 40.68 15.31
C VAL A 604 5.59 40.35 15.95
N GLY A 605 6.69 40.83 15.38
CA GLY A 605 8.03 40.39 15.77
C GLY A 605 9.14 41.40 15.55
N ALA A 606 10.35 40.95 15.86
CA ALA A 606 11.60 41.68 15.66
C ALA A 606 12.67 40.76 15.08
N LEU A 607 13.55 41.34 14.26
CA LEU A 607 14.78 40.69 13.79
C LEU A 607 15.95 41.25 14.61
N SER A 608 16.79 40.38 15.15
CA SER A 608 18.00 40.77 15.89
C SER A 608 19.21 39.99 15.39
N SER A 609 20.38 40.63 15.33
CA SER A 609 21.62 40.01 14.84
C SER A 609 22.72 39.94 15.91
N PRO A 610 22.54 39.23 17.04
CA PRO A 610 23.57 39.13 18.07
C PRO A 610 24.78 38.31 17.61
N THR A 611 25.91 38.53 18.28
CA THR A 611 27.14 37.74 18.12
C THR A 611 27.31 36.78 19.30
N GLY A 612 27.59 35.51 19.00
CA GLY A 612 27.76 34.43 19.95
C GLY A 612 28.96 34.63 20.88
N VAL A 613 28.73 34.50 22.20
CA VAL A 613 29.80 34.49 23.21
C VAL A 613 29.48 33.49 24.33
N GLN A 614 30.50 32.88 24.90
CA GLN A 614 30.34 31.88 25.98
C GLN A 614 29.57 32.45 27.18
N GLY A 615 28.46 31.80 27.54
CA GLY A 615 27.59 32.24 28.65
C GLY A 615 26.94 33.60 28.41
N GLY A 616 26.85 34.03 27.15
CA GLY A 616 26.26 35.30 26.76
C GLY A 616 24.75 35.37 27.00
N SER A 617 24.25 36.58 27.11
CA SER A 617 22.82 36.88 27.15
C SER A 617 22.49 38.00 26.19
N HIS A 618 21.30 37.97 25.59
CA HIS A 618 20.80 39.02 24.72
C HIS A 618 19.31 39.23 24.94
N THR A 619 18.82 40.45 24.72
CA THR A 619 17.41 40.79 24.89
C THR A 619 16.84 41.25 23.57
N ILE A 620 15.73 40.64 23.16
CA ILE A 620 14.96 41.01 21.98
C ILE A 620 13.65 41.61 22.47
N GLN A 621 13.42 42.87 22.07
CA GLN A 621 12.17 43.55 22.33
C GLN A 621 11.19 43.20 21.20
N VAL A 622 10.17 42.40 21.52
CA VAL A 622 9.12 42.01 20.58
C VAL A 622 8.02 43.07 20.64
N PRO A 623 7.85 43.88 19.58
CA PRO A 623 6.86 44.93 19.57
C PRO A 623 5.45 44.33 19.62
N ILE A 624 4.53 45.03 20.29
CA ILE A 624 3.09 44.77 20.19
C ILE A 624 2.51 45.86 19.29
N MET A 625 1.64 45.48 18.36
CA MET A 625 0.96 46.46 17.53
C MET A 625 0.09 47.38 18.41
N PRO A 626 0.34 48.70 18.44
CA PRO A 626 -0.42 49.60 19.30
C PRO A 626 -1.85 49.79 18.77
N GLN A 627 -2.79 50.04 19.68
CA GLN A 627 -4.19 50.35 19.35
C GLN A 627 -4.39 51.77 18.77
N GLY A 628 -3.32 52.52 18.51
CA GLY A 628 -3.31 53.88 17.97
C GLY A 628 -2.14 54.09 17.03
N ASP A 629 -1.61 55.32 16.95
CA ASP A 629 -0.43 55.60 16.12
C ASP A 629 0.78 54.75 16.54
N TRP A 630 1.47 54.17 15.56
CA TRP A 630 2.64 53.34 15.72
C TRP A 630 3.90 54.06 15.23
N ASN A 631 4.72 54.52 16.15
CA ASN A 631 6.04 55.06 15.82
C ASN A 631 7.10 54.00 16.14
N LEU A 632 7.81 53.51 15.12
CA LEU A 632 8.89 52.55 15.31
C LEU A 632 10.07 53.21 16.05
N GLY A 633 10.84 52.41 16.78
CA GLY A 633 12.06 52.88 17.43
C GLY A 633 13.18 53.07 16.40
N ALA A 634 13.98 54.13 16.51
CA ALA A 634 15.17 54.26 15.68
C ALA A 634 16.13 53.08 15.94
N GLY A 635 16.63 52.42 14.89
CA GLY A 635 17.52 51.27 14.99
C GLY A 635 16.82 49.91 15.15
N THR A 636 15.48 49.85 15.15
CA THR A 636 14.74 48.58 15.27
C THR A 636 14.36 48.01 13.91
N VAL A 637 14.45 46.69 13.77
CA VAL A 637 13.86 45.95 12.64
C VAL A 637 12.64 45.19 13.16
N VAL A 638 11.47 45.63 12.74
CA VAL A 638 10.18 45.02 13.08
C VAL A 638 9.75 44.11 11.94
N VAL A 639 9.28 42.91 12.26
CA VAL A 639 8.80 41.93 11.28
C VAL A 639 7.34 41.63 11.58
N LEU A 640 6.47 41.66 10.57
CA LEU A 640 5.11 41.15 10.64
C LEU A 640 5.04 39.85 9.85
N GLY A 641 4.77 38.74 10.54
CA GLY A 641 4.47 37.44 9.92
C GLY A 641 2.96 37.26 9.70
N PRO A 642 2.53 36.09 9.22
CA PRO A 642 1.11 35.73 9.18
C PRO A 642 0.48 35.80 10.58
N THR A 643 -0.76 36.28 10.69
CA THR A 643 -1.55 36.10 11.92
C THR A 643 -2.03 34.66 12.03
N GLU A 644 -2.38 34.20 13.23
CA GLU A 644 -2.88 32.83 13.45
C GLU A 644 -4.10 32.48 12.59
N ASP A 645 -4.95 33.46 12.27
CA ASP A 645 -6.17 33.28 11.47
C ASP A 645 -6.00 33.65 9.99
N GLY A 646 -4.79 34.02 9.56
CA GLY A 646 -4.49 34.48 8.20
C GLY A 646 -5.13 35.81 7.80
N SER A 647 -5.76 36.52 8.74
CA SER A 647 -6.30 37.85 8.49
C SER A 647 -5.19 38.90 8.34
N PRO A 648 -5.47 40.04 7.69
CA PRO A 648 -4.53 41.16 7.69
C PRO A 648 -4.29 41.68 9.11
N HIS A 649 -3.04 42.03 9.42
CA HIS A 649 -2.73 42.90 10.55
C HIS A 649 -3.47 44.24 10.38
N ILE A 650 -4.15 44.72 11.43
CA ILE A 650 -4.86 46.00 11.41
C ILE A 650 -4.23 46.97 12.40
N ALA A 651 -3.59 48.02 11.89
CA ALA A 651 -3.04 49.09 12.73
C ALA A 651 -4.15 50.01 13.26
N GLY A 652 -3.95 50.57 14.45
CA GLY A 652 -4.94 51.47 15.08
C GLY A 652 -4.87 52.93 14.62
N GLY A 653 -3.83 53.33 13.88
CA GLY A 653 -3.58 54.72 13.49
C GLY A 653 -2.44 54.84 12.47
N ASN A 654 -1.79 56.00 12.44
CA ASN A 654 -0.64 56.27 11.56
C ASN A 654 0.53 55.35 11.90
N ILE A 655 1.36 55.01 10.91
CA ILE A 655 2.61 54.29 11.14
C ILE A 655 3.76 55.20 10.74
N THR A 656 4.76 55.39 11.60
CA THR A 656 5.96 56.18 11.29
C THR A 656 7.19 55.28 11.40
N ILE A 657 7.94 55.17 10.31
CA ILE A 657 9.22 54.47 10.23
C ILE A 657 10.33 55.55 10.21
N PRO A 658 10.99 55.83 11.34
CA PRO A 658 12.03 56.84 11.39
C PRO A 658 13.32 56.38 10.70
N SER A 659 14.29 57.28 10.55
CA SER A 659 15.62 56.94 10.04
C SER A 659 16.27 55.77 10.78
N ASN A 660 16.85 54.83 10.04
CA ASN A 660 17.49 53.61 10.53
C ASN A 660 16.54 52.62 11.23
N ALA A 661 15.23 52.73 11.02
CA ALA A 661 14.28 51.69 11.40
C ALA A 661 13.77 50.97 10.14
N GLN A 662 13.37 49.72 10.31
CA GLN A 662 12.82 48.91 9.22
C GLN A 662 11.54 48.21 9.67
N LEU A 663 10.53 48.20 8.79
CA LEU A 663 9.34 47.36 8.93
C LEU A 663 9.29 46.38 7.76
N ILE A 664 9.30 45.08 8.06
CA ILE A 664 9.26 44.00 7.06
C ILE A 664 7.93 43.27 7.18
N LEU A 665 7.21 43.11 6.07
CA LEU A 665 6.05 42.23 5.98
C LEU A 665 6.47 40.90 5.34
N GLN A 666 6.25 39.77 6.00
CA GLN A 666 6.65 38.46 5.49
C GLN A 666 5.44 37.54 5.40
N HIS A 667 5.03 37.23 4.16
CA HIS A 667 3.88 36.40 3.80
C HIS A 667 2.57 36.83 4.48
N THR A 668 2.39 38.15 4.69
CA THR A 668 1.26 38.71 5.43
C THR A 668 0.68 39.95 4.75
N SER A 669 -0.44 40.43 5.27
CA SER A 669 -1.04 41.69 4.86
C SER A 669 -1.10 42.67 6.04
N LEU A 670 -0.83 43.96 5.79
CA LEU A 670 -1.00 45.03 6.78
C LEU A 670 -2.01 46.05 6.24
N GLN A 671 -3.00 46.41 7.06
CA GLN A 671 -4.01 47.41 6.74
C GLN A 671 -3.97 48.54 7.79
N ILE A 672 -3.93 49.78 7.31
CA ILE A 672 -4.12 50.98 8.14
C ILE A 672 -5.55 51.54 7.96
N PRO A 673 -6.11 52.28 8.93
CA PRO A 673 -7.40 52.93 8.78
C PRO A 673 -7.38 53.98 7.65
N GLU A 674 -8.53 54.25 7.00
CA GLU A 674 -8.62 55.23 5.88
C GLU A 674 -8.16 56.65 6.24
N PHE A 675 -8.17 57.02 7.53
CA PHE A 675 -7.70 58.32 8.01
C PHE A 675 -6.20 58.38 8.29
N ALA A 676 -5.53 57.23 8.28
CA ALA A 676 -4.15 57.08 8.67
C ALA A 676 -3.22 57.05 7.45
N THR A 677 -1.93 57.19 7.69
CA THR A 677 -0.90 57.12 6.65
C THR A 677 0.34 56.43 7.20
N LEU A 678 1.01 55.62 6.36
CA LEU A 678 2.35 55.12 6.67
C LEU A 678 3.39 56.13 6.19
N THR A 679 4.17 56.69 7.11
CA THR A 679 5.24 57.65 6.81
C THR A 679 6.59 56.96 6.96
N VAL A 680 7.36 56.92 5.88
CA VAL A 680 8.76 56.47 5.89
C VAL A 680 9.65 57.72 5.86
N ASP A 681 10.40 57.96 6.92
CA ASP A 681 11.35 59.08 6.97
C ASP A 681 12.60 58.77 6.12
N SER A 682 13.44 59.79 5.89
CA SER A 682 14.69 59.58 5.16
C SER A 682 15.55 58.52 5.85
N TYR A 683 16.04 57.54 5.09
CA TYR A 683 16.80 56.38 5.60
C TYR A 683 16.01 55.41 6.51
N GLY A 684 14.69 55.54 6.60
CA GLY A 684 13.83 54.43 7.06
C GLY A 684 13.56 53.47 5.91
N ASP A 685 13.20 52.23 6.24
CA ASP A 685 12.91 51.21 5.23
C ASP A 685 11.58 50.48 5.50
N PHE A 686 10.86 50.20 4.42
CA PHE A 686 9.62 49.45 4.41
C PHE A 686 9.71 48.38 3.33
N GLU A 687 9.70 47.11 3.75
CA GLU A 687 9.94 45.96 2.90
C GLU A 687 8.79 44.94 2.98
N GLY A 688 8.61 44.18 1.90
CA GLY A 688 7.62 43.11 1.86
C GLY A 688 8.09 41.90 1.05
N ILE A 689 7.88 40.70 1.59
CA ILE A 689 8.18 39.41 0.99
C ILE A 689 6.87 38.60 0.96
N GLY A 690 6.35 38.32 -0.23
CA GLY A 690 5.03 37.74 -0.48
C GLY A 690 3.86 38.51 0.14
N SER A 691 3.94 39.85 0.27
CA SER A 691 3.07 40.62 1.17
C SER A 691 2.27 41.75 0.52
N GLN A 692 1.21 42.19 1.21
CA GLN A 692 0.35 43.29 0.78
C GLN A 692 0.23 44.39 1.86
N PHE A 693 0.19 45.65 1.43
CA PHE A 693 -0.12 46.79 2.29
C PHE A 693 -1.36 47.51 1.78
N HIS A 694 -2.32 47.81 2.65
CA HIS A 694 -3.56 48.51 2.34
C HIS A 694 -3.60 49.87 3.06
N GLY A 695 -3.55 50.94 2.28
CA GLY A 695 -3.55 52.32 2.76
C GLY A 695 -2.50 53.20 2.09
N ASP A 696 -2.53 54.49 2.43
CA ASP A 696 -1.67 55.49 1.80
C ASP A 696 -0.28 55.53 2.44
N VAL A 697 0.75 55.81 1.62
CA VAL A 697 2.14 55.88 2.03
C VAL A 697 2.76 57.24 1.67
N ILE A 698 3.42 57.89 2.61
CA ILE A 698 4.31 59.02 2.36
C ILE A 698 5.74 58.56 2.59
N SER A 699 6.55 58.50 1.54
CA SER A 699 7.95 58.09 1.65
C SER A 699 8.92 59.22 1.34
N HIS A 700 9.79 59.51 2.32
CA HIS A 700 10.94 60.40 2.20
C HIS A 700 12.22 59.62 1.84
N SER A 701 12.14 58.30 1.62
CA SER A 701 13.20 57.48 1.05
C SER A 701 13.07 57.45 -0.49
N GLY A 702 14.07 56.91 -1.20
CA GLY A 702 14.04 56.82 -2.67
C GLY A 702 13.34 55.58 -3.21
N LEU A 703 13.20 54.53 -2.39
CA LEU A 703 12.69 53.20 -2.74
C LEU A 703 12.05 52.54 -1.50
N PHE A 704 11.21 51.53 -1.72
CA PHE A 704 10.79 50.57 -0.71
C PHE A 704 11.68 49.34 -0.88
N SER A 705 12.46 48.99 0.15
CA SER A 705 13.44 47.91 0.17
C SER A 705 14.75 48.13 -0.58
N ASP A 706 15.82 47.59 0.03
CA ASP A 706 17.16 47.41 -0.54
C ASP A 706 17.44 45.94 -0.93
N SER A 707 16.45 45.05 -0.80
CA SER A 707 16.55 43.59 -0.97
C SER A 707 16.10 43.12 -2.35
N VAL A 708 16.84 42.17 -2.93
CA VAL A 708 16.51 41.54 -4.22
C VAL A 708 15.24 40.68 -4.19
N ASN A 709 14.76 40.31 -3.00
CA ASN A 709 13.62 39.41 -2.80
C ASN A 709 12.33 40.16 -2.41
N SER A 710 12.36 41.50 -2.34
CA SER A 710 11.18 42.30 -2.02
C SER A 710 10.16 42.31 -3.16
N ASN A 711 8.89 42.02 -2.85
CA ASN A 711 7.76 41.99 -3.79
C ASN A 711 6.46 42.56 -3.18
N LEU A 712 6.58 43.63 -2.39
CA LEU A 712 5.46 44.30 -1.74
C LEU A 712 4.44 44.86 -2.73
N SER A 713 3.16 44.49 -2.57
CA SER A 713 2.04 45.14 -3.26
C SER A 713 1.38 46.20 -2.38
N VAL A 714 1.36 47.45 -2.81
CA VAL A 714 0.67 48.56 -2.11
C VAL A 714 -0.68 48.84 -2.77
N MET A 715 -1.75 48.73 -1.99
CA MET A 715 -3.12 49.11 -2.32
C MET A 715 -3.48 50.44 -1.66
N GLY A 716 -3.03 51.54 -2.26
CA GLY A 716 -3.25 52.91 -1.80
C GLY A 716 -2.39 53.90 -2.57
N ASP A 717 -2.49 55.19 -2.24
CA ASP A 717 -1.66 56.22 -2.87
C ASP A 717 -0.25 56.24 -2.25
N VAL A 718 0.78 56.31 -3.10
CA VAL A 718 2.18 56.45 -2.66
C VAL A 718 2.72 57.81 -3.07
N LEU A 719 3.05 58.65 -2.08
CA LEU A 719 3.69 59.94 -2.27
C LEU A 719 5.19 59.86 -1.94
N TRP A 720 6.03 60.00 -2.96
CA TRP A 720 7.48 60.13 -2.81
C TRP A 720 7.88 61.60 -2.66
N THR A 721 8.47 61.98 -1.52
CA THR A 721 8.88 63.37 -1.24
C THR A 721 10.38 63.61 -1.49
N SER A 722 11.15 62.55 -1.71
CA SER A 722 12.60 62.59 -2.02
C SER A 722 12.92 63.14 -3.42
N CYS A 723 11.93 63.30 -4.30
CA CYS A 723 12.08 63.85 -5.66
C CYS A 723 11.97 65.39 -5.74
N GLN A 724 12.49 66.15 -4.78
CA GLN A 724 12.50 67.62 -4.82
C GLN A 724 13.89 68.29 -4.80
N SER A 725 14.97 67.58 -5.19
CA SER A 725 16.30 68.23 -5.31
C SER A 725 17.13 67.94 -6.57
N ASP A 726 16.52 67.43 -7.66
CA ASP A 726 17.15 67.42 -8.99
C ASP A 726 16.21 68.00 -10.08
N LEU A 727 15.86 69.29 -9.95
CA LEU A 727 15.39 70.14 -11.05
C LEU A 727 16.30 71.35 -11.24
#